data_AF-A0A1S2DGM8-F1
#
_entry.id   AF-A0A1S2DGM8-F1
#
_cell.length_a   1.000
_cell.length_b   1.000
_cell.length_c   1.000
_cell.angle_alpha   90.00
_cell.angle_beta   90.00
_cell.angle_gamma   90.00
#
_symmetry.space_group_name_H-M   'P 1'
#
loop_
_entity.id
_entity.type
_entity.pdbx_description
1 polymer ?
#
loop_
_entity_poly.entity_id
_entity_poly.type
_entity_poly.pdbx_seq_one_letter_code
_entity_poly.pdbx_strand_id
1 'polypeptide(L)'
;MSNTPKIIYTLTDEAPALATYSLLPIIEAFTGTAGITVETRDISLAARVLAQFPDLLSDEQRVSDDLAELGQLATTPEANIIKLPNISASGPQLKATIKELQSQGYPLPDYPDEPKNDEEKAIKAAYDKAKGSAVNPVLREGNSDRRAPKSVKNYARKYPHRMGEWSSESQSHVAHMNEGDFYGSEQSAVIAKAGKLKIELQQKDGTRITLKEGLAVKESEVVDAARMSSRRLRNFIDSEIKDARKRNVLFSLHLKATMMKVSDPIMFGIVVEEFYKDVLEKHADALKTAGFNPNSGIGDLYSAIESLPSEQRDAITSDIDALYKERPPMAMVNSHKGITNLHVPSDVIIDASMPAMIRDSGKMWGADDQLHDTKAVIPDRCYATIYQTVIEDCKKNGAFDPTTMGSVPNVGLMAQKAEEYGSHDKTFQIPADGTVVVTDENGQTLFSHDVEAGDIWRMCQTKDAPIKDWVKLAVSRARESGAPAIFWLDANRAHDAKLIEKVETYLKDHDTSGLDIRILAPVEAMKVSLERIRKGEDTISVTGNVLRDYLTDLFPIMELGTSAKMLSIVPLMNGGGLFETGAGGSAPKHVQQFLEENHLRWDSLGEFLALAASLEHLGSTFDNARAKILSATLDRANGEFLDSDKSPKRKVGELDNRGSHFYLALYWAKELAAQTEDSELKSLFEEIARTLGDNEKTIVDELNAVQGKPVDIKGYFHPNGELVSEAMRPSKTLNAALNKLYQAS
;
A
#
# COMPACT_ATOMS: atom_id res chain seq x y z
N MET A 1 13.57 26.53 21.66
CA MET A 1 13.08 26.30 20.28
C MET A 1 11.65 26.80 20.25
N SER A 2 11.23 27.54 19.22
CA SER A 2 9.89 28.16 19.23
C SER A 2 8.79 27.10 19.27
N ASN A 3 7.82 27.28 20.15
CA ASN A 3 6.65 26.41 20.35
C ASN A 3 5.60 26.52 19.22
N THR A 4 6.00 26.91 18.00
CA THR A 4 5.05 27.05 16.89
C THR A 4 4.69 25.66 16.37
N PRO A 5 3.42 25.23 16.40
CA PRO A 5 3.01 23.95 15.86
C PRO A 5 3.32 23.86 14.36
N LYS A 6 3.92 22.75 13.94
CA LYS A 6 4.32 22.52 12.55
C LYS A 6 3.56 21.36 11.93
N ILE A 7 3.29 21.45 10.64
CA ILE A 7 2.91 20.33 9.79
C ILE A 7 4.04 20.12 8.78
N ILE A 8 4.55 18.89 8.66
CA ILE A 8 5.48 18.54 7.60
C ILE A 8 4.69 17.94 6.43
N TYR A 9 4.77 18.56 5.26
CA TYR A 9 4.15 18.10 4.02
C TYR A 9 5.21 17.48 3.11
N THR A 10 5.09 16.20 2.79
CA THR A 10 6.12 15.53 1.98
C THR A 10 6.02 15.93 0.50
N LEU A 11 7.13 16.34 -0.11
CA LEU A 11 7.28 16.41 -1.56
C LEU A 11 7.68 15.02 -2.07
N THR A 12 6.97 14.53 -3.08
CA THR A 12 7.08 13.15 -3.56
C THR A 12 7.31 13.13 -5.07
N ASP A 13 6.73 12.15 -5.77
CA ASP A 13 6.96 11.92 -7.19
C ASP A 13 5.66 12.07 -8.00
N GLU A 14 5.80 12.23 -9.31
CA GLU A 14 4.73 12.09 -10.31
C GLU A 14 3.47 12.91 -10.02
N ALA A 15 2.28 12.30 -9.99
CA ALA A 15 1.01 13.03 -9.93
C ALA A 15 0.76 13.73 -8.58
N PRO A 16 1.00 13.09 -7.40
CA PRO A 16 0.95 13.79 -6.12
C PRO A 16 1.93 14.96 -6.03
N ALA A 17 3.12 14.85 -6.63
CA ALA A 17 4.08 15.95 -6.67
C ALA A 17 3.50 17.14 -7.44
N LEU A 18 2.95 16.92 -8.63
CA LEU A 18 2.27 17.98 -9.41
C LEU A 18 1.10 18.59 -8.61
N ALA A 19 0.24 17.76 -8.02
CA ALA A 19 -0.91 18.22 -7.23
C ALA A 19 -0.48 19.11 -6.05
N THR A 20 0.65 18.78 -5.40
CA THR A 20 1.22 19.56 -4.30
C THR A 20 1.52 20.99 -4.69
N TYR A 21 2.05 21.25 -5.90
CA TYR A 21 2.30 22.62 -6.39
C TYR A 21 1.03 23.48 -6.51
N SER A 22 -0.15 22.85 -6.62
CA SER A 22 -1.44 23.54 -6.64
C SER A 22 -2.07 23.64 -5.25
N LEU A 23 -2.02 22.57 -4.45
CA LEU A 23 -2.73 22.47 -3.18
C LEU A 23 -1.96 23.09 -2.01
N LEU A 24 -0.64 22.90 -1.93
CA LEU A 24 0.17 23.36 -0.79
C LEU A 24 0.02 24.88 -0.54
N PRO A 25 0.02 25.75 -1.57
CA PRO A 25 -0.22 27.18 -1.35
C PRO A 25 -1.61 27.53 -0.80
N ILE A 26 -2.60 26.66 -0.98
CA ILE A 26 -3.93 26.83 -0.36
C ILE A 26 -3.83 26.43 1.12
N ILE A 27 -3.18 25.30 1.41
CA ILE A 27 -3.00 24.80 2.78
C ILE A 27 -2.24 25.82 3.64
N GLU A 28 -1.11 26.32 3.14
CA GLU A 28 -0.29 27.33 3.83
C GLU A 28 -1.09 28.59 4.14
N ALA A 29 -1.83 29.12 3.16
CA ALA A 29 -2.65 30.31 3.33
C ALA A 29 -3.77 30.13 4.38
N PHE A 30 -4.43 28.97 4.41
CA PHE A 30 -5.52 28.72 5.35
C PHE A 30 -4.99 28.44 6.76
N THR A 31 -3.95 27.62 6.88
CA THR A 31 -3.39 27.21 8.18
C THR A 31 -2.60 28.31 8.88
N GLY A 32 -2.03 29.26 8.12
CA GLY A 32 -1.40 30.46 8.68
C GLY A 32 -2.33 31.27 9.60
N THR A 33 -3.64 31.28 9.33
CA THR A 33 -4.64 31.97 10.17
C THR A 33 -4.80 31.37 11.58
N ALA A 34 -4.32 30.15 11.79
CA ALA A 34 -4.28 29.44 13.06
C ALA A 34 -2.88 29.39 13.70
N GLY A 35 -1.92 30.14 13.15
CA GLY A 35 -0.53 30.15 13.64
C GLY A 35 0.20 28.83 13.42
N ILE A 36 -0.19 28.06 12.40
CA ILE A 36 0.44 26.79 12.03
C ILE A 36 1.44 27.06 10.90
N THR A 37 2.67 26.56 11.06
CA THR A 37 3.66 26.57 9.99
C THR A 37 3.61 25.26 9.22
N VAL A 38 3.56 25.32 7.90
CA VAL A 38 3.73 24.14 7.04
C VAL A 38 5.15 24.16 6.49
N GLU A 39 5.91 23.09 6.72
CA GLU A 39 7.25 22.91 6.13
C GLU A 39 7.23 21.73 5.18
N THR A 40 8.12 21.72 4.19
CA THR A 40 8.25 20.63 3.24
C THR A 40 9.47 19.77 3.52
N ARG A 41 9.39 18.49 3.17
CA ARG A 41 10.54 17.56 3.13
C ARG A 41 10.48 16.75 1.84
N ASP A 42 11.57 16.75 1.08
CA ASP A 42 11.66 16.11 -0.23
C ASP A 42 12.13 14.67 -0.10
N ILE A 43 11.18 13.76 -0.31
CA ILE A 43 11.39 12.32 -0.30
C ILE A 43 11.18 11.71 -1.69
N SER A 44 11.22 12.53 -2.75
CA SER A 44 11.21 12.08 -4.14
C SER A 44 12.37 11.09 -4.40
N LEU A 45 12.22 10.26 -5.43
CA LEU A 45 13.28 9.35 -5.85
C LEU A 45 14.56 10.10 -6.22
N ALA A 46 14.44 11.25 -6.88
CA ALA A 46 15.58 12.08 -7.24
C ALA A 46 16.32 12.61 -6.00
N ALA A 47 15.61 13.23 -5.05
CA ALA A 47 16.20 13.75 -3.81
C ALA A 47 16.89 12.64 -2.99
N ARG A 48 16.23 11.48 -2.85
CA ARG A 48 16.81 10.34 -2.13
C ARG A 48 18.04 9.77 -2.82
N VAL A 49 18.09 9.76 -4.16
CA VAL A 49 19.30 9.38 -4.90
C VAL A 49 20.43 10.37 -4.62
N LEU A 50 20.17 11.68 -4.76
CA LEU A 50 21.18 12.72 -4.54
C LEU A 50 21.74 12.69 -3.11
N ALA A 51 20.89 12.48 -2.10
CA ALA A 51 21.28 12.38 -0.70
C ALA A 51 22.24 11.21 -0.40
N GLN A 52 22.33 10.18 -1.26
CA GLN A 52 23.29 9.08 -1.08
C GLN A 52 24.69 9.39 -1.63
N PHE A 53 24.87 10.47 -2.40
CA PHE A 53 26.15 10.82 -3.03
C PHE A 53 26.60 12.28 -2.77
N PRO A 54 26.51 12.81 -1.53
CA PRO A 54 26.79 14.23 -1.26
C PRO A 54 28.23 14.63 -1.58
N ASP A 55 29.17 13.69 -1.54
CA ASP A 55 30.59 13.92 -1.83
C ASP A 55 30.88 14.13 -3.33
N LEU A 56 29.95 13.73 -4.21
CA LEU A 56 30.08 13.93 -5.65
C LEU A 56 29.46 15.25 -6.12
N LEU A 57 28.63 15.89 -5.28
CA LEU A 57 27.84 17.07 -5.65
C LEU A 57 28.56 18.37 -5.29
N SER A 58 28.36 19.41 -6.10
CA SER A 58 28.75 20.78 -5.72
C SER A 58 27.89 21.29 -4.55
N ASP A 59 28.33 22.36 -3.88
CA ASP A 59 27.57 22.91 -2.75
C ASP A 59 26.15 23.36 -3.14
N GLU A 60 25.95 23.80 -4.38
CA GLU A 60 24.65 24.19 -4.93
C GLU A 60 23.78 22.98 -5.35
N GLN A 61 24.40 21.84 -5.67
CA GLN A 61 23.72 20.60 -6.06
C GLN A 61 23.37 19.72 -4.85
N ARG A 62 24.03 19.94 -3.71
CA ARG A 62 23.79 19.16 -2.49
C ARG A 62 22.38 19.38 -1.97
N VAL A 63 21.74 18.28 -1.61
CA VAL A 63 20.44 18.24 -0.94
C VAL A 63 20.61 17.63 0.45
N SER A 64 19.70 17.95 1.37
CA SER A 64 19.60 17.31 2.67
C SER A 64 19.07 15.88 2.56
N ASP A 65 19.42 15.02 3.52
CA ASP A 65 18.78 13.71 3.67
C ASP A 65 17.48 13.84 4.48
N ASP A 66 16.46 14.37 3.81
CA ASP A 66 15.14 14.64 4.40
C ASP A 66 14.45 13.36 4.88
N LEU A 67 14.74 12.21 4.27
CA LEU A 67 14.20 10.92 4.73
C LEU A 67 14.81 10.53 6.09
N ALA A 68 16.12 10.71 6.27
CA ALA A 68 16.75 10.48 7.56
C ALA A 68 16.24 11.46 8.63
N GLU A 69 16.05 12.74 8.29
CA GLU A 69 15.47 13.74 9.20
C GLU A 69 14.03 13.35 9.60
N LEU A 70 13.18 13.01 8.64
CA LEU A 70 11.82 12.57 8.90
C LEU A 70 11.76 11.30 9.75
N GLY A 71 12.71 10.36 9.56
CA GLY A 71 12.85 9.19 10.40
C GLY A 71 13.15 9.53 11.86
N GLN A 72 13.98 10.54 12.10
CA GLN A 72 14.22 11.05 13.45
C GLN A 72 12.98 11.76 14.00
N LEU A 73 12.35 12.63 13.20
CA LEU A 73 11.13 13.35 13.59
C LEU A 73 10.02 12.38 13.97
N ALA A 74 9.81 11.30 13.22
CA ALA A 74 8.78 10.29 13.50
C ALA A 74 8.93 9.61 14.88
N THR A 75 10.08 9.77 15.54
CA THR A 75 10.33 9.30 16.90
C THR A 75 10.12 10.38 17.97
N THR A 76 9.59 11.55 17.62
CA THR A 76 9.34 12.67 18.55
C THR A 76 7.85 12.90 18.77
N PRO A 77 7.42 13.39 19.95
CA PRO A 77 6.02 13.70 20.21
C PRO A 77 5.48 14.87 19.36
N GLU A 78 6.34 15.76 18.88
CA GLU A 78 5.95 16.93 18.09
C GLU A 78 5.70 16.62 16.62
N ALA A 79 5.96 15.39 16.16
CA ALA A 79 5.79 15.02 14.76
C ALA A 79 4.34 15.16 14.31
N ASN A 80 4.14 15.88 13.20
CA ASN A 80 2.89 15.91 12.47
C ASN A 80 3.22 15.90 10.98
N ILE A 81 3.14 14.72 10.36
CA ILE A 81 3.66 14.47 9.01
C ILE A 81 2.49 14.08 8.11
N ILE A 82 2.21 14.88 7.07
CA ILE A 82 1.31 14.50 5.98
C ILE A 82 2.14 13.84 4.88
N LYS A 83 1.91 12.54 4.65
CA LYS A 83 2.69 11.70 3.75
C LYS A 83 1.91 11.33 2.50
N LEU A 84 2.35 11.85 1.36
CA LEU A 84 1.77 11.58 0.05
C LEU A 84 2.36 10.31 -0.57
N PRO A 85 1.68 9.64 -1.52
CA PRO A 85 2.26 8.53 -2.27
C PRO A 85 3.58 8.88 -2.95
N ASN A 86 4.57 7.98 -2.87
CA ASN A 86 5.88 8.14 -3.48
C ASN A 86 6.30 6.87 -4.23
N ILE A 87 7.27 6.99 -5.13
CA ILE A 87 7.79 5.85 -5.90
C ILE A 87 8.57 4.90 -4.96
N SER A 88 8.16 3.62 -4.98
CA SER A 88 9.00 2.50 -4.54
C SER A 88 9.77 1.95 -5.74
N ALA A 89 10.97 2.48 -5.99
CA ALA A 89 11.61 2.38 -7.30
C ALA A 89 11.98 0.95 -7.69
N SER A 90 11.59 0.56 -8.91
CA SER A 90 12.17 -0.59 -9.61
C SER A 90 13.58 -0.27 -10.13
N GLY A 91 14.33 -1.30 -10.56
CA GLY A 91 15.63 -1.11 -11.21
C GLY A 91 15.56 -0.18 -12.44
N PRO A 92 14.60 -0.38 -13.37
CA PRO A 92 14.43 0.51 -14.51
C PRO A 92 14.10 1.97 -14.14
N GLN A 93 13.22 2.20 -13.16
CA GLN A 93 12.91 3.56 -12.71
C GLN A 93 14.13 4.24 -12.10
N LEU A 94 14.88 3.53 -11.25
CA LEU A 94 16.12 4.07 -10.68
C LEU A 94 17.12 4.49 -11.77
N LYS A 95 17.36 3.63 -12.76
CA LYS A 95 18.26 3.94 -13.90
C LYS A 95 17.77 5.15 -14.70
N ALA A 96 16.47 5.26 -14.92
CA ALA A 96 15.89 6.42 -15.61
C ALA A 96 16.08 7.72 -14.81
N THR A 97 15.89 7.69 -13.48
CA THR A 97 16.18 8.83 -12.61
C THR A 97 17.65 9.24 -12.63
N ILE A 98 18.57 8.26 -12.52
CA ILE A 98 20.02 8.53 -12.59
C ILE A 98 20.36 9.21 -13.93
N LYS A 99 19.85 8.67 -15.04
CA LYS A 99 20.09 9.24 -16.38
C LYS A 99 19.54 10.66 -16.52
N GLU A 100 18.36 10.94 -15.97
CA GLU A 100 17.78 12.29 -15.96
C GLU A 100 18.67 13.27 -15.17
N LEU A 101 19.07 12.90 -13.96
CA LEU A 101 19.97 13.70 -13.13
C LEU A 101 21.33 13.94 -13.80
N GLN A 102 21.93 12.90 -14.39
CA GLN A 102 23.16 13.05 -15.19
C GLN A 102 22.98 14.05 -16.34
N SER A 103 21.85 14.02 -17.04
CA SER A 103 21.55 14.97 -18.12
C SER A 103 21.37 16.41 -17.63
N GLN A 104 21.04 16.59 -16.35
CA GLN A 104 20.92 17.89 -15.67
C GLN A 104 22.24 18.34 -15.02
N GLY A 105 23.33 17.58 -15.19
CA GLY A 105 24.67 17.95 -14.73
C GLY A 105 25.08 17.39 -13.36
N TYR A 106 24.31 16.46 -12.78
CA TYR A 106 24.70 15.77 -11.55
C TYR A 106 25.70 14.64 -11.87
N PRO A 107 26.92 14.63 -11.30
CA PRO A 107 27.97 13.68 -11.65
C PRO A 107 27.81 12.33 -10.92
N LEU A 108 26.64 11.69 -11.09
CA LEU A 108 26.30 10.43 -10.44
C LEU A 108 26.86 9.21 -11.21
N PRO A 109 27.37 8.18 -10.52
CA PRO A 109 27.78 6.92 -11.15
C PRO A 109 26.56 6.13 -11.65
N ASP A 110 26.75 5.31 -12.68
CA ASP A 110 25.69 4.39 -13.13
C ASP A 110 25.39 3.31 -12.08
N TYR A 111 24.18 2.75 -12.11
CA TYR A 111 23.79 1.64 -11.24
C TYR A 111 24.35 0.30 -11.77
N PRO A 112 25.23 -0.41 -11.02
CA PRO A 112 25.79 -1.68 -11.46
C PRO A 112 24.84 -2.84 -11.14
N ASP A 113 24.31 -3.51 -12.16
CA ASP A 113 23.42 -4.67 -11.99
C ASP A 113 24.15 -5.86 -11.34
N GLU A 114 25.37 -6.13 -11.82
CA GLU A 114 26.22 -7.21 -11.33
C GLU A 114 27.59 -6.65 -10.90
N PRO A 115 27.72 -6.22 -9.64
CA PRO A 115 28.94 -5.56 -9.19
C PRO A 115 30.12 -6.54 -9.22
N LYS A 116 31.20 -6.17 -9.92
CA LYS A 116 32.39 -7.01 -10.13
C LYS A 116 33.53 -6.71 -9.16
N ASN A 117 33.47 -5.57 -8.47
CA ASN A 117 34.49 -5.10 -7.53
C ASN A 117 33.85 -4.41 -6.31
N ASP A 118 34.65 -4.04 -5.32
CA ASP A 118 34.14 -3.48 -4.06
C ASP A 118 33.59 -2.05 -4.18
N GLU A 119 34.09 -1.27 -5.16
CA GLU A 119 33.55 0.06 -5.48
C GLU A 119 32.13 -0.04 -6.04
N GLU A 120 31.91 -0.92 -7.03
CA GLU A 120 30.59 -1.19 -7.59
C GLU A 120 29.63 -1.77 -6.56
N LYS A 121 30.11 -2.61 -5.62
CA LYS A 121 29.29 -3.10 -4.50
C LYS A 121 28.87 -1.94 -3.59
N ALA A 122 29.76 -1.00 -3.30
CA ALA A 122 29.45 0.17 -2.48
C ALA A 122 28.45 1.11 -3.17
N ILE A 123 28.64 1.39 -4.47
CA ILE A 123 27.71 2.17 -5.30
C ILE A 123 26.33 1.51 -5.32
N LYS A 124 26.28 0.20 -5.57
CA LYS A 124 25.03 -0.56 -5.56
C LYS A 124 24.34 -0.48 -4.21
N ALA A 125 25.08 -0.65 -3.12
CA ALA A 125 24.54 -0.59 -1.76
C ALA A 125 23.98 0.80 -1.42
N ALA A 126 24.63 1.88 -1.87
CA ALA A 126 24.12 3.24 -1.72
C ALA A 126 22.79 3.42 -2.47
N TYR A 127 22.74 3.04 -3.75
CA TYR A 127 21.49 3.09 -4.53
C TYR A 127 20.38 2.19 -3.99
N ASP A 128 20.72 1.01 -3.46
CA ASP A 128 19.76 0.08 -2.88
C ASP A 128 19.06 0.64 -1.63
N LYS A 129 19.64 1.66 -0.96
CA LYS A 129 18.94 2.42 0.10
C LYS A 129 17.86 3.35 -0.45
N ALA A 130 17.99 3.82 -1.69
CA ALA A 130 16.96 4.63 -2.37
C ALA A 130 15.98 3.78 -3.20
N LYS A 131 16.33 2.53 -3.53
CA LYS A 131 15.50 1.63 -4.33
C LYS A 131 14.42 0.93 -3.49
N GLY A 132 13.30 0.54 -4.13
CA GLY A 132 12.21 -0.17 -3.46
C GLY A 132 11.46 0.68 -2.43
N SER A 133 10.79 0.03 -1.48
CA SER A 133 10.03 0.72 -0.42
C SER A 133 10.97 1.25 0.68
N ALA A 134 11.72 2.31 0.36
CA ALA A 134 12.68 2.92 1.26
C ALA A 134 12.04 3.85 2.30
N VAL A 135 10.93 4.51 1.95
CA VAL A 135 10.33 5.57 2.77
C VAL A 135 9.42 5.01 3.88
N ASN A 136 8.42 4.20 3.53
CA ASN A 136 7.42 3.73 4.47
C ASN A 136 8.02 3.03 5.71
N PRO A 137 9.06 2.18 5.59
CA PRO A 137 9.64 1.51 6.76
C PRO A 137 10.48 2.40 7.68
N VAL A 138 10.71 3.67 7.30
CA VAL A 138 11.36 4.70 8.12
C VAL A 138 10.31 5.55 8.84
N LEU A 139 9.19 5.88 8.16
CA LEU A 139 8.17 6.76 8.73
C LEU A 139 7.14 6.04 9.62
N ARG A 140 6.89 4.75 9.37
CA ARG A 140 5.89 3.95 10.12
C ARG A 140 6.42 3.47 11.48
N GLU A 141 6.73 4.43 12.36
CA GLU A 141 7.08 4.21 13.77
C GLU A 141 5.83 4.23 14.68
N GLY A 142 4.71 3.74 14.16
CA GLY A 142 3.39 3.69 14.78
C GLY A 142 2.51 2.62 14.14
N ASN A 143 1.46 2.22 14.84
CA ASN A 143 0.47 1.29 14.31
C ASN A 143 -0.58 2.02 13.46
N SER A 144 -1.40 1.27 12.73
CA SER A 144 -2.36 1.84 11.77
C SER A 144 -3.74 2.02 12.40
N ASP A 145 -4.35 3.20 12.26
CA ASP A 145 -5.79 3.45 12.37
C ASP A 145 -6.32 3.81 10.97
N ARG A 146 -6.98 2.85 10.31
CA ARG A 146 -7.51 3.03 8.95
C ARG A 146 -9.02 2.87 8.93
N ARG A 147 -9.72 3.92 8.46
CA ARG A 147 -11.19 3.99 8.51
C ARG A 147 -11.76 4.98 7.49
N ALA A 148 -13.01 4.74 7.08
CA ALA A 148 -13.73 5.67 6.23
C ALA A 148 -14.16 6.90 7.06
N PRO A 149 -13.94 8.14 6.58
CA PRO A 149 -14.60 9.30 7.16
C PRO A 149 -16.12 9.19 7.06
N LYS A 150 -16.83 9.76 8.03
CA LYS A 150 -18.29 9.79 8.03
C LYS A 150 -18.86 10.53 6.80
N SER A 151 -18.20 11.61 6.39
CA SER A 151 -18.51 12.39 5.18
C SER A 151 -18.49 11.50 3.92
N VAL A 152 -17.41 10.74 3.71
CA VAL A 152 -17.26 9.80 2.59
C VAL A 152 -18.28 8.67 2.65
N LYS A 153 -18.51 8.09 3.84
CA LYS A 153 -19.51 7.01 4.00
C LYS A 153 -20.92 7.50 3.69
N ASN A 154 -21.30 8.69 4.14
CA ASN A 154 -22.61 9.29 3.85
C ASN A 154 -22.77 9.58 2.36
N TYR A 155 -21.72 10.05 1.69
CA TYR A 155 -21.72 10.21 0.24
C TYR A 155 -21.98 8.88 -0.48
N ALA A 156 -21.27 7.82 -0.09
CA ALA A 156 -21.46 6.48 -0.68
C ALA A 156 -22.90 5.95 -0.48
N ARG A 157 -23.57 6.30 0.63
CA ARG A 157 -24.99 5.95 0.84
C ARG A 157 -25.93 6.71 -0.08
N LYS A 158 -25.68 8.00 -0.32
CA LYS A 158 -26.50 8.84 -1.21
C LYS A 158 -26.28 8.48 -2.69
N TYR A 159 -25.05 8.13 -3.04
CA TYR A 159 -24.60 7.85 -4.40
C TYR A 159 -23.92 6.46 -4.46
N PRO A 160 -24.70 5.37 -4.35
CA PRO A 160 -24.15 4.03 -4.27
C PRO A 160 -23.41 3.68 -5.57
N HIS A 161 -22.21 3.15 -5.41
CA HIS A 161 -21.44 2.60 -6.51
C HIS A 161 -22.02 1.24 -6.93
N ARG A 162 -21.72 0.82 -8.17
CA ARG A 162 -22.17 -0.49 -8.67
C ARG A 162 -21.53 -1.63 -7.88
N MET A 163 -22.38 -2.56 -7.45
CA MET A 163 -22.04 -3.88 -6.91
C MET A 163 -22.60 -4.94 -7.86
N GLY A 164 -21.78 -5.90 -8.27
CA GLY A 164 -22.21 -7.01 -9.12
C GLY A 164 -23.13 -7.96 -8.36
N GLU A 165 -24.18 -8.44 -9.03
CA GLU A 165 -25.12 -9.39 -8.44
C GLU A 165 -24.43 -10.73 -8.15
N TRP A 166 -24.74 -11.33 -7.00
CA TRP A 166 -24.22 -12.64 -6.62
C TRP A 166 -25.27 -13.73 -6.80
N SER A 167 -24.88 -14.80 -7.48
CA SER A 167 -25.70 -16.01 -7.65
C SER A 167 -25.32 -17.06 -6.62
N SER A 168 -26.30 -17.74 -6.03
CA SER A 168 -26.08 -18.92 -5.18
C SER A 168 -25.40 -20.07 -5.94
N GLU A 169 -25.57 -20.11 -7.26
CA GLU A 169 -24.99 -21.12 -8.16
C GLU A 169 -23.58 -20.76 -8.65
N SER A 170 -23.01 -19.63 -8.21
CA SER A 170 -21.64 -19.25 -8.58
C SER A 170 -20.66 -20.36 -8.22
N GLN A 171 -19.78 -20.70 -9.15
CA GLN A 171 -18.73 -21.68 -8.95
C GLN A 171 -17.44 -21.07 -8.41
N SER A 172 -17.40 -19.74 -8.24
CA SER A 172 -16.22 -19.03 -7.75
C SER A 172 -15.86 -19.43 -6.32
N HIS A 173 -14.59 -19.65 -6.06
CA HIS A 173 -14.10 -20.05 -4.73
C HIS A 173 -12.60 -19.77 -4.63
N VAL A 174 -12.11 -19.67 -3.40
CA VAL A 174 -10.69 -19.69 -3.10
C VAL A 174 -10.19 -21.14 -3.08
N ALA A 175 -9.02 -21.38 -3.65
CA ALA A 175 -8.27 -22.62 -3.48
C ALA A 175 -6.96 -22.32 -2.74
N HIS A 176 -6.69 -23.07 -1.68
CA HIS A 176 -5.47 -22.97 -0.88
C HIS A 176 -4.96 -24.37 -0.52
N MET A 177 -3.70 -24.47 -0.09
CA MET A 177 -3.10 -25.74 0.34
C MET A 177 -3.79 -26.26 1.61
N ASN A 178 -3.67 -27.56 1.89
CA ASN A 178 -4.19 -28.19 3.12
C ASN A 178 -3.08 -28.69 4.06
N GLU A 179 -1.84 -28.68 3.60
CA GLU A 179 -0.64 -29.07 4.34
C GLU A 179 0.60 -28.55 3.63
N GLY A 180 1.73 -28.44 4.36
CA GLY A 180 3.02 -28.09 3.78
C GLY A 180 3.19 -26.63 3.39
N ASP A 181 2.28 -25.75 3.81
CA ASP A 181 2.37 -24.30 3.70
C ASP A 181 2.95 -23.65 4.97
N PHE A 182 3.07 -22.31 4.98
CA PHE A 182 3.63 -21.61 6.14
C PHE A 182 2.74 -21.80 7.36
N TYR A 183 1.42 -21.71 7.19
CA TYR A 183 0.44 -21.98 8.25
C TYR A 183 0.71 -23.32 8.95
N GLY A 184 0.86 -24.40 8.19
CA GLY A 184 0.97 -25.75 8.73
C GLY A 184 2.32 -26.10 9.36
N SER A 185 3.33 -25.22 9.27
CA SER A 185 4.68 -25.48 9.76
C SER A 185 5.19 -24.44 10.77
N GLU A 186 4.38 -23.43 11.08
CA GLU A 186 4.78 -22.29 11.90
C GLU A 186 5.17 -22.71 13.33
N GLN A 187 6.32 -22.23 13.79
CA GLN A 187 6.78 -22.29 15.17
C GLN A 187 7.01 -20.87 15.66
N SER A 188 6.75 -20.59 16.94
CA SER A 188 6.93 -19.25 17.52
C SER A 188 7.45 -19.32 18.96
N ALA A 189 8.21 -18.29 19.35
CA ALA A 189 8.80 -18.14 20.66
C ALA A 189 8.80 -16.67 21.10
N VAL A 190 8.72 -16.45 22.42
CA VAL A 190 8.95 -15.13 23.03
C VAL A 190 10.37 -15.09 23.56
N ILE A 191 11.14 -14.10 23.12
CA ILE A 191 12.54 -13.93 23.50
C ILE A 191 12.63 -13.50 24.97
N ALA A 192 13.23 -14.34 25.80
CA ALA A 192 13.33 -14.06 27.24
C ALA A 192 14.32 -12.95 27.59
N LYS A 193 15.38 -12.77 26.80
CA LYS A 193 16.41 -11.75 26.99
C LYS A 193 16.91 -11.25 25.63
N ALA A 194 17.22 -9.96 25.54
CA ALA A 194 17.81 -9.39 24.34
C ALA A 194 19.13 -10.09 23.99
N GLY A 195 19.42 -10.24 22.70
CA GLY A 195 20.59 -10.96 22.20
C GLY A 195 20.59 -11.04 20.68
N LYS A 196 21.24 -12.06 20.14
CA LYS A 196 21.28 -12.33 18.70
C LYS A 196 20.88 -13.77 18.37
N LEU A 197 20.33 -13.95 17.18
CA LEU A 197 19.99 -15.24 16.62
C LEU A 197 20.85 -15.57 15.40
N LYS A 198 21.09 -16.87 15.21
CA LYS A 198 21.76 -17.43 14.04
C LYS A 198 20.85 -18.44 13.35
N ILE A 199 20.79 -18.39 12.03
CA ILE A 199 19.99 -19.25 11.16
C ILE A 199 20.95 -20.09 10.31
N GLU A 200 20.92 -21.41 10.50
CA GLU A 200 21.79 -22.35 9.78
C GLU A 200 20.98 -23.47 9.14
N LEU A 201 21.34 -23.84 7.91
CA LEU A 201 20.94 -25.10 7.29
C LEU A 201 21.98 -26.18 7.64
N GLN A 202 21.51 -27.25 8.27
CA GLN A 202 22.31 -28.42 8.62
C GLN A 202 21.98 -29.57 7.67
N GLN A 203 22.96 -30.01 6.89
CA GLN A 203 22.81 -31.09 5.92
C GLN A 203 23.11 -32.46 6.56
N LYS A 204 22.61 -33.53 5.94
CA LYS A 204 22.78 -34.91 6.43
C LYS A 204 24.24 -35.40 6.42
N ASP A 205 25.08 -34.81 5.57
CA ASP A 205 26.52 -35.11 5.48
C ASP A 205 27.37 -34.38 6.55
N GLY A 206 26.74 -33.57 7.40
CA GLY A 206 27.39 -32.77 8.44
C GLY A 206 27.77 -31.35 8.01
N THR A 207 27.59 -30.99 6.72
CA THR A 207 27.83 -29.64 6.21
C THR A 207 26.84 -28.64 6.84
N ARG A 208 27.33 -27.44 7.17
CA ARG A 208 26.52 -26.34 7.71
C ARG A 208 26.63 -25.11 6.83
N ILE A 209 25.48 -24.57 6.43
CA ILE A 209 25.39 -23.37 5.62
C ILE A 209 24.73 -22.28 6.49
N THR A 210 25.48 -21.24 6.84
CA THR A 210 24.92 -20.06 7.52
C THR A 210 24.04 -19.30 6.53
N LEU A 211 22.73 -19.24 6.80
CA LEU A 211 21.79 -18.45 6.01
C LEU A 211 21.77 -16.99 6.49
N LYS A 212 21.84 -16.79 7.81
CA LYS A 212 21.97 -15.47 8.44
C LYS A 212 22.58 -15.59 9.81
N GLU A 213 23.38 -14.60 10.19
CA GLU A 213 23.95 -14.49 11.54
C GLU A 213 23.83 -13.07 12.09
N GLY A 214 23.92 -12.95 13.41
CA GLY A 214 23.90 -11.66 14.09
C GLY A 214 22.54 -10.97 14.08
N LEU A 215 21.45 -11.72 13.93
CA LEU A 215 20.10 -11.15 13.90
C LEU A 215 19.70 -10.66 15.30
N ALA A 216 19.69 -9.34 15.50
CA ALA A 216 19.36 -8.76 16.79
C ALA A 216 17.88 -9.00 17.17
N VAL A 217 17.66 -9.40 18.42
CA VAL A 217 16.35 -9.55 19.05
C VAL A 217 16.30 -8.85 20.40
N LYS A 218 15.12 -8.35 20.77
CA LYS A 218 14.85 -7.67 22.04
C LYS A 218 14.18 -8.61 23.03
N GLU A 219 14.31 -8.29 24.32
CA GLU A 219 13.52 -8.93 25.37
C GLU A 219 12.02 -8.77 25.07
N SER A 220 11.25 -9.83 25.34
CA SER A 220 9.82 -9.96 25.09
C SER A 220 9.39 -9.88 23.62
N GLU A 221 10.32 -9.82 22.66
CA GLU A 221 10.02 -9.89 21.23
C GLU A 221 9.43 -11.26 20.87
N VAL A 222 8.38 -11.27 20.04
CA VAL A 222 7.87 -12.50 19.42
C VAL A 222 8.65 -12.74 18.15
N VAL A 223 9.17 -13.95 18.00
CA VAL A 223 9.79 -14.43 16.77
C VAL A 223 9.07 -15.69 16.32
N ASP A 224 8.94 -15.85 15.01
CA ASP A 224 8.28 -16.99 14.40
C ASP A 224 9.02 -17.41 13.13
N ALA A 225 8.98 -18.69 12.83
CA ALA A 225 9.59 -19.27 11.63
C ALA A 225 8.67 -20.33 11.03
N ALA A 226 8.66 -20.41 9.71
CA ALA A 226 7.82 -21.33 8.96
C ALA A 226 8.47 -21.71 7.62
N ARG A 227 7.96 -22.78 7.00
CA ARG A 227 8.36 -23.22 5.66
C ARG A 227 7.17 -23.48 4.73
N MET A 228 7.38 -23.26 3.44
CA MET A 228 6.52 -23.69 2.36
C MET A 228 7.26 -24.79 1.60
N SER A 229 6.66 -25.98 1.54
CA SER A 229 7.19 -27.10 0.77
C SER A 229 6.96 -26.88 -0.72
N SER A 230 8.04 -26.74 -1.47
CA SER A 230 8.00 -26.56 -2.92
C SER A 230 7.31 -27.74 -3.61
N ARG A 231 7.61 -28.97 -3.18
CA ARG A 231 6.98 -30.19 -3.70
C ARG A 231 5.48 -30.25 -3.44
N ARG A 232 5.03 -29.91 -2.22
CA ARG A 232 3.59 -29.90 -1.89
C ARG A 232 2.87 -28.78 -2.63
N LEU A 233 3.49 -27.61 -2.77
CA LEU A 233 2.98 -26.50 -3.55
C LEU A 233 2.78 -26.91 -5.03
N ARG A 234 3.79 -27.50 -5.67
CA ARG A 234 3.67 -28.01 -7.06
C ARG A 234 2.51 -28.99 -7.23
N ASN A 235 2.40 -29.97 -6.34
CA ASN A 235 1.31 -30.95 -6.38
C ASN A 235 -0.07 -30.30 -6.21
N PHE A 236 -0.17 -29.32 -5.32
CA PHE A 236 -1.39 -28.53 -5.14
C PHE A 236 -1.74 -27.77 -6.43
N ILE A 237 -0.79 -27.05 -7.02
CA ILE A 237 -1.03 -26.28 -8.25
C ILE A 237 -1.45 -27.18 -9.42
N ASP A 238 -0.77 -28.31 -9.64
CA ASP A 238 -1.16 -29.28 -10.67
C ASP A 238 -2.60 -29.80 -10.46
N SER A 239 -2.98 -30.09 -9.21
CA SER A 239 -4.35 -30.48 -8.86
C SER A 239 -5.36 -29.37 -9.16
N GLU A 240 -5.06 -28.12 -8.77
CA GLU A 240 -5.96 -26.99 -8.97
C GLU A 240 -6.12 -26.60 -10.45
N ILE A 241 -5.06 -26.74 -11.25
CA ILE A 241 -5.12 -26.57 -12.71
C ILE A 241 -6.09 -27.60 -13.33
N LYS A 242 -5.97 -28.87 -12.92
CA LYS A 242 -6.86 -29.95 -13.39
C LYS A 242 -8.30 -29.73 -12.96
N ASP A 243 -8.54 -29.33 -11.72
CA ASP A 243 -9.88 -29.06 -11.19
C ASP A 243 -10.53 -27.83 -11.86
N ALA A 244 -9.78 -26.74 -12.07
CA ALA A 244 -10.27 -25.58 -12.81
C ALA A 244 -10.71 -25.96 -14.23
N ARG A 245 -9.93 -26.81 -14.92
CA ARG A 245 -10.27 -27.29 -16.27
C ARG A 245 -11.52 -28.15 -16.25
N LYS A 246 -11.62 -29.05 -15.28
CA LYS A 246 -12.79 -29.94 -15.12
C LYS A 246 -14.08 -29.15 -14.85
N ARG A 247 -14.00 -28.06 -14.07
CA ARG A 247 -15.14 -27.20 -13.74
C ARG A 247 -15.43 -26.16 -14.83
N ASN A 248 -14.48 -25.93 -15.73
CA ASN A 248 -14.54 -24.86 -16.73
C ASN A 248 -14.72 -23.47 -16.11
N VAL A 249 -13.94 -23.20 -15.06
CA VAL A 249 -13.82 -21.87 -14.43
C VAL A 249 -12.44 -21.29 -14.74
N LEU A 250 -12.31 -19.96 -14.65
CA LEU A 250 -11.00 -19.33 -14.80
C LEU A 250 -10.06 -19.80 -13.71
N PHE A 251 -8.79 -20.04 -14.07
CA PHE A 251 -7.70 -20.15 -13.12
C PHE A 251 -7.14 -18.74 -12.87
N SER A 252 -7.08 -18.32 -11.61
CA SER A 252 -6.44 -17.07 -11.21
C SER A 252 -5.51 -17.28 -10.01
N LEU A 253 -4.38 -16.58 -10.00
CA LEU A 253 -3.38 -16.57 -8.94
C LEU A 253 -3.33 -15.19 -8.29
N HIS A 254 -3.44 -15.17 -6.96
CA HIS A 254 -3.49 -13.94 -6.18
C HIS A 254 -2.36 -13.96 -5.12
N LEU A 255 -1.32 -13.16 -5.35
CA LEU A 255 -0.14 -13.04 -4.48
C LEU A 255 0.18 -11.55 -4.21
N LYS A 256 1.21 -11.26 -3.41
CA LYS A 256 1.68 -9.91 -3.09
C LYS A 256 3.14 -9.71 -3.52
N ALA A 257 3.49 -10.09 -4.75
CA ALA A 257 4.87 -10.22 -5.25
C ALA A 257 5.76 -8.97 -5.08
N THR A 258 5.20 -7.76 -5.20
CA THR A 258 5.95 -6.51 -5.04
C THR A 258 6.39 -6.27 -3.59
N MET A 259 5.53 -6.61 -2.62
CA MET A 259 5.83 -6.40 -1.19
C MET A 259 6.61 -7.59 -0.64
N MET A 260 6.13 -8.81 -0.88
CA MET A 260 6.80 -10.06 -0.50
C MET A 260 7.89 -10.46 -1.50
N LYS A 261 8.86 -9.57 -1.67
CA LYS A 261 9.87 -9.56 -2.74
C LYS A 261 10.77 -10.81 -2.89
N VAL A 262 10.68 -11.77 -1.97
CA VAL A 262 11.42 -13.04 -2.02
C VAL A 262 10.47 -14.22 -2.17
N SER A 263 9.57 -14.44 -1.22
CA SER A 263 8.69 -15.62 -1.21
C SER A 263 7.75 -15.67 -2.39
N ASP A 264 7.08 -14.56 -2.69
CA ASP A 264 5.96 -14.56 -3.64
C ASP A 264 6.42 -14.68 -5.09
N PRO A 265 7.52 -14.05 -5.54
CA PRO A 265 8.10 -14.35 -6.85
C PRO A 265 8.48 -15.83 -7.03
N ILE A 266 8.98 -16.51 -5.98
CA ILE A 266 9.29 -17.95 -6.05
C ILE A 266 8.00 -18.77 -6.17
N MET A 267 6.97 -18.46 -5.37
CA MET A 267 5.68 -19.14 -5.48
C MET A 267 5.04 -18.89 -6.86
N PHE A 268 5.13 -17.67 -7.38
CA PHE A 268 4.65 -17.32 -8.72
C PHE A 268 5.38 -18.13 -9.79
N GLY A 269 6.72 -18.21 -9.73
CA GLY A 269 7.52 -19.01 -10.64
C GLY A 269 7.16 -20.48 -10.61
N ILE A 270 6.90 -21.06 -9.43
CA ILE A 270 6.40 -22.44 -9.32
C ILE A 270 5.06 -22.61 -10.04
N VAL A 271 4.15 -21.64 -9.95
CA VAL A 271 2.87 -21.70 -10.67
C VAL A 271 3.06 -21.61 -12.18
N VAL A 272 3.95 -20.73 -12.66
CA VAL A 272 4.34 -20.65 -14.08
C VAL A 272 4.94 -21.97 -14.54
N GLU A 273 5.86 -22.55 -13.78
CA GLU A 273 6.50 -23.82 -14.10
C GLU A 273 5.48 -24.96 -14.22
N GLU A 274 4.53 -25.09 -13.30
CA GLU A 274 3.51 -26.15 -13.36
C GLU A 274 2.45 -25.90 -14.44
N PHE A 275 2.07 -24.64 -14.69
CA PHE A 275 1.11 -24.32 -15.73
C PHE A 275 1.67 -24.57 -17.13
N TYR A 276 2.93 -24.18 -17.37
CA TYR A 276 3.62 -24.28 -18.67
C TYR A 276 4.54 -25.50 -18.79
N LYS A 277 4.47 -26.43 -17.85
CA LYS A 277 5.41 -27.55 -17.66
C LYS A 277 5.85 -28.23 -18.96
N ASP A 278 4.89 -28.69 -19.75
CA ASP A 278 5.16 -29.47 -20.96
C ASP A 278 6.00 -28.70 -21.99
N VAL A 279 5.77 -27.38 -22.10
CA VAL A 279 6.53 -26.50 -23.00
C VAL A 279 7.90 -26.19 -22.43
N LEU A 280 7.97 -25.88 -21.13
CA LEU A 280 9.24 -25.54 -20.47
C LEU A 280 10.20 -26.73 -20.44
N GLU A 281 9.71 -27.94 -20.21
CA GLU A 281 10.52 -29.17 -20.28
C GLU A 281 10.99 -29.47 -21.70
N LYS A 282 10.11 -29.31 -22.71
CA LYS A 282 10.46 -29.52 -24.13
C LYS A 282 11.56 -28.58 -24.63
N HIS A 283 11.57 -27.33 -24.15
CA HIS A 283 12.47 -26.27 -24.63
C HIS A 283 13.52 -25.82 -23.61
N ALA A 284 13.80 -26.64 -22.58
CA ALA A 284 14.60 -26.26 -21.42
C ALA A 284 15.97 -25.65 -21.78
N ASP A 285 16.72 -26.28 -22.70
CA ASP A 285 18.05 -25.80 -23.10
C ASP A 285 18.02 -24.45 -23.81
N ALA A 286 17.02 -24.25 -24.68
CA ALA A 286 16.84 -22.99 -25.41
C ALA A 286 16.44 -21.85 -24.45
N LEU A 287 15.51 -22.11 -23.54
CA LEU A 287 15.05 -21.15 -22.54
C LEU A 287 16.16 -20.78 -21.54
N LYS A 288 16.97 -21.76 -21.12
CA LYS A 288 18.15 -21.52 -20.28
C LYS A 288 19.17 -20.63 -20.98
N THR A 289 19.40 -20.86 -22.27
CA THR A 289 20.32 -20.04 -23.08
C THR A 289 19.80 -18.62 -23.25
N ALA A 290 18.48 -18.46 -23.43
CA ALA A 290 17.81 -17.17 -23.52
C ALA A 290 17.74 -16.41 -22.20
N GLY A 291 18.04 -17.06 -21.07
CA GLY A 291 18.00 -16.44 -19.75
C GLY A 291 16.60 -16.26 -19.16
N PHE A 292 15.63 -17.06 -19.58
CA PHE A 292 14.26 -17.02 -19.05
C PHE A 292 14.24 -17.28 -17.53
N ASN A 293 13.50 -16.46 -16.79
CA ASN A 293 13.25 -16.61 -15.37
C ASN A 293 11.74 -16.73 -15.06
N PRO A 294 11.24 -17.90 -14.62
CA PRO A 294 9.82 -18.08 -14.31
C PRO A 294 9.32 -17.20 -13.16
N ASN A 295 10.21 -16.78 -12.24
CA ASN A 295 9.84 -15.86 -11.16
C ASN A 295 9.48 -14.46 -11.66
N SER A 296 9.86 -14.12 -12.90
CA SER A 296 9.50 -12.88 -13.59
C SER A 296 8.22 -13.01 -14.44
N GLY A 297 7.64 -14.21 -14.51
CA GLY A 297 6.41 -14.52 -15.24
C GLY A 297 6.58 -14.86 -16.72
N ILE A 298 5.50 -15.29 -17.37
CA ILE A 298 5.56 -15.73 -18.79
C ILE A 298 5.87 -14.57 -19.74
N GLY A 299 5.66 -13.32 -19.32
CA GLY A 299 6.12 -12.14 -20.07
C GLY A 299 7.63 -12.13 -20.28
N ASP A 300 8.40 -12.58 -19.28
CA ASP A 300 9.86 -12.72 -19.36
C ASP A 300 10.27 -13.75 -20.42
N LEU A 301 9.51 -14.86 -20.55
CA LEU A 301 9.74 -15.84 -21.61
C LEU A 301 9.61 -15.18 -22.98
N TYR A 302 8.52 -14.45 -23.22
CA TYR A 302 8.29 -13.79 -24.51
C TYR A 302 9.38 -12.80 -24.87
N SER A 303 9.91 -12.05 -23.90
CA SER A 303 11.07 -11.17 -24.11
C SER A 303 12.37 -11.94 -24.34
N ALA A 304 12.63 -13.00 -23.57
CA ALA A 304 13.86 -13.78 -23.65
C ALA A 304 14.00 -14.49 -25.01
N ILE A 305 12.91 -15.05 -25.55
CA ILE A 305 12.95 -15.80 -26.82
C ILE A 305 13.18 -14.89 -28.04
N GLU A 306 13.12 -13.56 -27.90
CA GLU A 306 13.46 -12.63 -28.99
C GLU A 306 14.93 -12.73 -29.43
N SER A 307 15.82 -13.15 -28.52
CA SER A 307 17.24 -13.35 -28.84
C SER A 307 17.51 -14.69 -29.55
N LEU A 308 16.53 -15.58 -29.65
CA LEU A 308 16.66 -16.90 -30.27
C LEU A 308 16.42 -16.86 -31.79
N PRO A 309 16.91 -17.85 -32.56
CA PRO A 309 16.56 -18.02 -33.96
C PRO A 309 15.04 -18.11 -34.16
N SER A 310 14.53 -17.54 -35.26
CA SER A 310 13.09 -17.46 -35.52
C SER A 310 12.38 -18.81 -35.46
N GLU A 311 12.99 -19.87 -35.99
CA GLU A 311 12.41 -21.22 -35.96
C GLU A 311 12.19 -21.74 -34.52
N GLN A 312 13.13 -21.49 -33.60
CA GLN A 312 12.99 -21.88 -32.19
C GLN A 312 11.93 -21.03 -31.49
N ARG A 313 11.96 -19.72 -31.71
CA ARG A 313 10.96 -18.78 -31.16
C ARG A 313 9.55 -19.15 -31.61
N ASP A 314 9.36 -19.41 -32.90
CA ASP A 314 8.05 -19.73 -33.48
C ASP A 314 7.57 -21.10 -32.99
N ALA A 315 8.47 -22.08 -32.83
CA ALA A 315 8.14 -23.38 -32.22
C ALA A 315 7.69 -23.26 -30.76
N ILE A 316 8.42 -22.50 -29.94
CA ILE A 316 8.06 -22.24 -28.53
C ILE A 316 6.70 -21.54 -28.46
N THR A 317 6.48 -20.50 -29.27
CA THR A 317 5.22 -19.74 -29.30
C THR A 317 4.04 -20.64 -29.68
N SER A 318 4.20 -21.46 -30.72
CA SER A 318 3.17 -22.41 -31.17
C SER A 318 2.84 -23.46 -30.11
N ASP A 319 3.84 -23.97 -29.39
CA ASP A 319 3.62 -24.92 -28.30
C ASP A 319 2.87 -24.27 -27.11
N ILE A 320 3.11 -22.99 -26.81
CA ILE A 320 2.34 -22.25 -25.81
C ILE A 320 0.89 -22.07 -26.26
N ASP A 321 0.66 -21.70 -27.52
CA ASP A 321 -0.69 -21.54 -28.08
C ASP A 321 -1.48 -22.86 -28.09
N ALA A 322 -0.80 -23.98 -28.32
CA ALA A 322 -1.37 -25.31 -28.21
C ALA A 322 -1.71 -25.65 -26.75
N LEU A 323 -0.80 -25.35 -25.82
CA LEU A 323 -0.98 -25.61 -24.39
C LEU A 323 -2.18 -24.86 -23.81
N TYR A 324 -2.45 -23.62 -24.23
CA TYR A 324 -3.64 -22.90 -23.75
C TYR A 324 -4.97 -23.58 -24.11
N LYS A 325 -5.01 -24.42 -25.15
CA LYS A 325 -6.19 -25.23 -25.50
C LYS A 325 -6.34 -26.46 -24.60
N GLU A 326 -5.27 -26.86 -23.93
CA GLU A 326 -5.21 -28.00 -23.02
C GLU A 326 -5.26 -27.60 -21.54
N ARG A 327 -4.96 -26.34 -21.20
CA ARG A 327 -5.03 -25.84 -19.83
C ARG A 327 -6.42 -25.23 -19.54
N PRO A 328 -6.81 -25.02 -18.27
CA PRO A 328 -8.01 -24.25 -17.98
C PRO A 328 -7.91 -22.83 -18.58
N PRO A 329 -9.05 -22.19 -18.87
CA PRO A 329 -9.02 -20.77 -19.22
C PRO A 329 -8.43 -19.98 -18.04
N MET A 330 -7.69 -18.91 -18.34
CA MET A 330 -6.97 -18.12 -17.35
C MET A 330 -7.58 -16.73 -17.22
N ALA A 331 -7.55 -16.17 -16.01
CA ALA A 331 -7.88 -14.77 -15.81
C ALA A 331 -6.93 -13.85 -16.59
N MET A 332 -7.48 -12.77 -17.14
CA MET A 332 -6.76 -11.81 -17.98
C MET A 332 -6.59 -10.48 -17.24
N VAL A 333 -5.38 -9.92 -17.34
CA VAL A 333 -5.09 -8.53 -16.98
C VAL A 333 -5.52 -7.61 -18.13
N ASN A 334 -5.29 -8.06 -19.37
CA ASN A 334 -5.74 -7.37 -20.58
C ASN A 334 -6.02 -8.39 -21.69
N SER A 335 -7.30 -8.71 -21.87
CA SER A 335 -7.84 -9.63 -22.90
C SER A 335 -7.40 -9.24 -24.32
N HIS A 336 -7.56 -7.97 -24.70
CA HIS A 336 -7.23 -7.47 -26.05
C HIS A 336 -5.74 -7.56 -26.42
N LYS A 337 -4.86 -7.58 -25.41
CA LYS A 337 -3.41 -7.72 -25.59
C LYS A 337 -2.89 -9.12 -25.26
N GLY A 338 -3.77 -10.06 -24.90
CA GLY A 338 -3.37 -11.40 -24.48
C GLY A 338 -2.59 -11.45 -23.15
N ILE A 339 -2.64 -10.39 -22.33
CA ILE A 339 -1.91 -10.34 -21.06
C ILE A 339 -2.71 -11.10 -20.00
N THR A 340 -2.20 -12.27 -19.63
CA THR A 340 -2.78 -13.18 -18.64
C THR A 340 -2.33 -12.84 -17.22
N ASN A 341 -2.98 -13.44 -16.22
CA ASN A 341 -2.59 -13.38 -14.81
C ASN A 341 -1.15 -13.84 -14.54
N LEU A 342 -0.58 -14.72 -15.39
CA LEU A 342 0.78 -15.24 -15.22
C LEU A 342 1.85 -14.43 -16.00
N HIS A 343 1.48 -13.33 -16.66
CA HIS A 343 2.44 -12.50 -17.42
C HIS A 343 3.46 -11.81 -16.54
N VAL A 344 3.02 -11.07 -15.52
CA VAL A 344 3.87 -10.29 -14.64
C VAL A 344 3.42 -10.48 -13.18
N PRO A 345 4.32 -10.85 -12.24
CA PRO A 345 3.97 -11.13 -10.86
C PRO A 345 3.26 -10.00 -10.10
N SER A 346 3.50 -8.75 -10.51
CA SER A 346 2.95 -7.55 -9.87
C SER A 346 1.62 -7.07 -10.45
N ASP A 347 1.10 -7.68 -11.52
CA ASP A 347 -0.12 -7.20 -12.17
C ASP A 347 -1.39 -7.52 -11.36
N VAL A 348 -1.43 -8.71 -10.73
CA VAL A 348 -2.56 -9.17 -9.93
C VAL A 348 -2.14 -9.29 -8.48
N ILE A 349 -2.48 -8.26 -7.69
CA ILE A 349 -2.07 -8.12 -6.29
C ILE A 349 -3.26 -8.50 -5.39
N ILE A 350 -3.07 -9.46 -4.48
CA ILE A 350 -4.15 -10.13 -3.73
C ILE A 350 -5.14 -9.20 -3.02
N ASP A 351 -4.64 -8.19 -2.30
CA ASP A 351 -5.45 -7.22 -1.55
C ASP A 351 -6.34 -6.36 -2.44
N ALA A 352 -5.94 -6.05 -3.67
CA ALA A 352 -6.76 -5.28 -4.60
C ALA A 352 -7.61 -6.18 -5.52
N SER A 353 -7.02 -7.29 -5.98
CA SER A 353 -7.65 -8.21 -6.94
C SER A 353 -8.77 -9.04 -6.33
N MET A 354 -8.64 -9.49 -5.07
CA MET A 354 -9.70 -10.26 -4.41
C MET A 354 -10.95 -9.43 -4.15
N PRO A 355 -10.87 -8.20 -3.60
CA PRO A 355 -12.06 -7.34 -3.49
C PRO A 355 -12.64 -6.94 -4.83
N ALA A 356 -11.83 -6.69 -5.86
CA ALA A 356 -12.34 -6.40 -7.20
C ALA A 356 -13.17 -7.57 -7.76
N MET A 357 -12.62 -8.80 -7.67
CA MET A 357 -13.33 -10.03 -8.06
C MET A 357 -14.61 -10.22 -7.24
N ILE A 358 -14.57 -10.01 -5.92
CA ILE A 358 -15.75 -10.18 -5.05
C ILE A 358 -16.83 -9.14 -5.39
N ARG A 359 -16.44 -7.90 -5.65
CA ARG A 359 -17.36 -6.82 -6.03
C ARG A 359 -18.03 -7.08 -7.37
N ASP A 360 -17.30 -7.61 -8.34
CA ASP A 360 -17.79 -7.93 -9.68
C ASP A 360 -18.38 -9.35 -9.76
N SER A 361 -19.34 -9.64 -8.87
CA SER A 361 -20.12 -10.89 -8.88
C SER A 361 -19.30 -12.17 -8.62
N GLY A 362 -18.09 -12.05 -8.04
CA GLY A 362 -17.17 -13.16 -7.88
C GLY A 362 -16.42 -13.54 -9.17
N LYS A 363 -16.32 -12.63 -10.14
CA LYS A 363 -15.84 -12.93 -11.50
C LYS A 363 -14.55 -12.21 -11.85
N MET A 364 -13.85 -12.74 -12.86
CA MET A 364 -12.70 -12.09 -13.49
C MET A 364 -12.83 -12.15 -15.01
N TRP A 365 -12.07 -11.31 -15.72
CA TRP A 365 -12.08 -11.25 -17.17
C TRP A 365 -11.39 -12.47 -17.79
N GLY A 366 -12.05 -13.11 -18.75
CA GLY A 366 -11.49 -14.19 -19.57
C GLY A 366 -10.87 -13.67 -20.88
N ALA A 367 -10.30 -14.59 -21.66
CA ALA A 367 -9.70 -14.27 -22.97
C ALA A 367 -10.73 -13.79 -24.01
N ASP A 368 -12.01 -14.06 -23.80
CA ASP A 368 -13.14 -13.61 -24.62
C ASP A 368 -13.65 -12.21 -24.27
N ASP A 369 -12.94 -11.50 -23.38
CA ASP A 369 -13.32 -10.18 -22.89
C ASP A 369 -14.70 -10.17 -22.19
N GLN A 370 -15.00 -11.24 -21.44
CA GLN A 370 -16.20 -11.35 -20.61
C GLN A 370 -15.85 -11.78 -19.18
N LEU A 371 -16.76 -11.52 -18.24
CA LEU A 371 -16.63 -11.90 -16.84
C LEU A 371 -17.08 -13.35 -16.62
N HIS A 372 -16.22 -14.17 -16.00
CA HIS A 372 -16.49 -15.57 -15.69
C HIS A 372 -16.21 -15.89 -14.23
N ASP A 373 -16.84 -16.94 -13.72
CA ASP A 373 -16.51 -17.49 -12.41
C ASP A 373 -15.04 -17.96 -12.39
N THR A 374 -14.38 -17.83 -11.24
CA THR A 374 -12.95 -18.10 -11.11
C THR A 374 -12.61 -18.92 -9.87
N LYS A 375 -11.62 -19.80 -10.01
CA LYS A 375 -10.88 -20.39 -8.90
C LYS A 375 -9.73 -19.44 -8.54
N ALA A 376 -9.88 -18.72 -7.44
CA ALA A 376 -8.87 -17.83 -6.90
C ALA A 376 -7.84 -18.61 -6.07
N VAL A 377 -6.70 -18.93 -6.66
CA VAL A 377 -5.62 -19.65 -6.00
C VAL A 377 -4.83 -18.70 -5.10
N ILE A 378 -4.86 -18.99 -3.80
CA ILE A 378 -4.09 -18.33 -2.74
C ILE A 378 -3.39 -19.47 -1.97
N PRO A 379 -2.14 -19.82 -2.27
CA PRO A 379 -1.56 -21.08 -1.80
C PRO A 379 -1.53 -21.24 -0.28
N ASP A 380 -1.17 -20.19 0.47
CA ASP A 380 -1.01 -20.25 1.92
C ASP A 380 -2.32 -20.01 2.68
N ARG A 381 -2.59 -20.83 3.71
CA ARG A 381 -3.83 -20.79 4.49
C ARG A 381 -3.98 -19.64 5.46
N CYS A 382 -2.90 -18.95 5.86
CA CYS A 382 -2.97 -17.94 6.93
C CYS A 382 -4.07 -16.91 6.68
N TYR A 383 -4.27 -16.53 5.42
CA TYR A 383 -5.18 -15.44 5.05
C TYR A 383 -6.17 -15.80 3.93
N ALA A 384 -6.00 -16.93 3.23
CA ALA A 384 -6.88 -17.33 2.13
C ALA A 384 -8.35 -17.51 2.57
N THR A 385 -8.56 -18.04 3.77
CA THR A 385 -9.88 -18.48 4.27
C THR A 385 -10.84 -17.31 4.57
N ILE A 386 -10.32 -16.10 4.80
CA ILE A 386 -11.18 -14.93 5.02
C ILE A 386 -11.94 -14.56 3.74
N TYR A 387 -11.28 -14.65 2.57
CA TYR A 387 -11.91 -14.35 1.29
C TYR A 387 -12.93 -15.41 0.91
N GLN A 388 -12.64 -16.69 1.19
CA GLN A 388 -13.61 -17.78 1.03
C GLN A 388 -14.88 -17.51 1.85
N THR A 389 -14.73 -17.03 3.09
CA THR A 389 -15.85 -16.67 3.97
C THR A 389 -16.72 -15.57 3.36
N VAL A 390 -16.11 -14.54 2.77
CA VAL A 390 -16.84 -13.45 2.08
C VAL A 390 -17.55 -13.95 0.83
N ILE A 391 -16.91 -14.80 0.03
CA ILE A 391 -17.51 -15.40 -1.15
C ILE A 391 -18.76 -16.22 -0.76
N GLU A 392 -18.65 -17.05 0.28
CA GLU A 392 -19.77 -17.85 0.79
C GLU A 392 -20.92 -16.99 1.32
N ASP A 393 -20.59 -15.91 2.04
CA ASP A 393 -21.58 -14.95 2.50
C ASP A 393 -22.31 -14.28 1.32
N CYS A 394 -21.60 -13.82 0.30
CA CYS A 394 -22.20 -13.21 -0.88
C CYS A 394 -23.06 -14.20 -1.70
N LYS A 395 -22.63 -15.47 -1.84
CA LYS A 395 -23.48 -16.51 -2.47
C LYS A 395 -24.78 -16.75 -1.70
N LYS A 396 -24.72 -16.69 -0.38
CA LYS A 396 -25.88 -16.94 0.50
C LYS A 396 -26.82 -15.73 0.60
N ASN A 397 -26.26 -14.54 0.74
CA ASN A 397 -26.99 -13.33 1.13
C ASN A 397 -27.03 -12.27 0.02
N GLY A 398 -26.48 -12.55 -1.15
CA GLY A 398 -26.34 -11.59 -2.25
C GLY A 398 -25.21 -10.60 -2.02
N ALA A 399 -25.09 -9.64 -2.95
CA ALA A 399 -24.10 -8.57 -2.86
C ALA A 399 -24.29 -7.70 -1.59
N PHE A 400 -23.25 -6.96 -1.20
CA PHE A 400 -23.40 -5.91 -0.19
C PHE A 400 -24.25 -4.75 -0.74
N ASP A 401 -24.94 -4.04 0.14
CA ASP A 401 -25.69 -2.83 -0.18
C ASP A 401 -25.01 -1.60 0.45
N PRO A 402 -24.29 -0.78 -0.35
CA PRO A 402 -23.61 0.43 0.14
C PRO A 402 -24.54 1.46 0.80
N THR A 403 -25.85 1.42 0.52
CA THR A 403 -26.82 2.38 1.06
C THR A 403 -27.16 2.12 2.52
N THR A 404 -27.11 0.86 2.95
CA THR A 404 -27.53 0.42 4.29
C THR A 404 -26.40 -0.18 5.11
N MET A 405 -25.33 -0.70 4.49
CA MET A 405 -24.29 -1.42 5.20
C MET A 405 -23.53 -0.54 6.21
N GLY A 406 -23.09 -1.19 7.30
CA GLY A 406 -22.20 -0.62 8.31
C GLY A 406 -20.78 -0.45 7.77
N SER A 407 -19.81 -0.34 8.68
CA SER A 407 -18.39 -0.17 8.36
C SER A 407 -17.49 -1.09 9.17
N VAL A 408 -16.39 -1.54 8.56
CA VAL A 408 -15.36 -2.31 9.25
C VAL A 408 -14.03 -1.55 9.21
N PRO A 409 -13.80 -0.60 10.14
CA PRO A 409 -12.50 0.03 10.31
C PRO A 409 -11.44 -0.98 10.78
N ASN A 410 -10.17 -0.61 10.67
CA ASN A 410 -9.05 -1.46 11.06
C ASN A 410 -8.06 -0.76 11.99
N VAL A 411 -7.66 -1.48 13.04
CA VAL A 411 -6.50 -1.16 13.87
C VAL A 411 -5.42 -2.22 13.60
N GLY A 412 -4.36 -1.83 12.89
CA GLY A 412 -3.38 -2.74 12.33
C GLY A 412 -2.01 -2.66 12.99
N LEU A 413 -1.48 -3.79 13.45
CA LEU A 413 -0.10 -3.91 13.93
C LEU A 413 0.88 -3.78 12.76
N MET A 414 1.78 -2.80 12.80
CA MET A 414 2.75 -2.61 11.72
C MET A 414 4.06 -1.92 12.12
N ALA A 415 4.09 -1.26 13.28
CA ALA A 415 5.24 -0.48 13.70
C ALA A 415 6.53 -1.32 13.70
N GLN A 416 7.65 -0.71 13.28
CA GLN A 416 8.97 -1.34 13.28
C GLN A 416 9.08 -2.62 12.44
N LYS A 417 8.38 -2.63 11.29
CA LYS A 417 8.34 -3.75 10.32
C LYS A 417 7.85 -5.05 10.95
N ALA A 418 6.73 -4.98 11.68
CA ALA A 418 6.14 -6.13 12.35
C ALA A 418 5.81 -7.27 11.35
N GLU A 419 6.00 -8.51 11.81
CA GLU A 419 5.57 -9.74 11.12
C GLU A 419 6.20 -9.90 9.72
N GLU A 420 5.44 -10.33 8.71
CA GLU A 420 5.96 -10.69 7.38
C GLU A 420 6.64 -9.53 6.64
N TYR A 421 6.25 -8.28 6.89
CA TYR A 421 6.86 -7.11 6.25
C TYR A 421 8.30 -6.88 6.71
N GLY A 422 8.68 -7.47 7.84
CA GLY A 422 10.06 -7.51 8.33
C GLY A 422 10.85 -8.73 7.87
N SER A 423 10.25 -9.69 7.16
CA SER A 423 10.85 -11.02 6.94
C SER A 423 11.82 -11.09 5.77
N HIS A 424 11.85 -10.10 4.87
CA HIS A 424 12.47 -10.28 3.55
C HIS A 424 13.95 -10.67 3.59
N ASP A 425 14.70 -10.12 4.56
CA ASP A 425 16.12 -10.41 4.75
C ASP A 425 16.38 -11.70 5.57
N LYS A 426 15.30 -12.42 5.88
CA LYS A 426 15.22 -13.69 6.63
C LYS A 426 14.38 -14.73 5.88
N THR A 427 14.13 -14.52 4.59
CA THR A 427 13.45 -15.47 3.72
C THR A 427 14.48 -16.08 2.76
N PHE A 428 14.52 -17.40 2.67
CA PHE A 428 15.50 -18.14 1.87
C PHE A 428 14.81 -19.21 1.03
N GLN A 429 15.22 -19.32 -0.24
CA GLN A 429 15.01 -20.54 -1.00
C GLN A 429 16.09 -21.54 -0.60
N ILE A 430 15.68 -22.71 -0.13
CA ILE A 430 16.58 -23.70 0.46
C ILE A 430 17.45 -24.33 -0.64
N PRO A 431 18.79 -24.28 -0.55
CA PRO A 431 19.67 -24.74 -1.62
C PRO A 431 19.81 -26.27 -1.67
N ALA A 432 19.51 -26.97 -0.58
CA ALA A 432 19.71 -28.40 -0.45
C ALA A 432 18.93 -28.97 0.74
N ASP A 433 18.65 -30.27 0.69
CA ASP A 433 17.95 -30.98 1.76
C ASP A 433 18.69 -30.91 3.10
N GLY A 434 17.92 -30.81 4.19
CA GLY A 434 18.47 -30.79 5.54
C GLY A 434 17.47 -30.28 6.56
N THR A 435 17.98 -29.65 7.61
CA THR A 435 17.18 -29.05 8.67
C THR A 435 17.64 -27.61 8.89
N VAL A 436 16.73 -26.65 8.78
CA VAL A 436 17.01 -25.26 9.18
C VAL A 436 16.82 -25.14 10.68
N VAL A 437 17.85 -24.68 11.36
CA VAL A 437 17.89 -24.52 12.82
C VAL A 437 18.17 -23.06 13.16
N VAL A 438 17.38 -22.52 14.09
CA VAL A 438 17.60 -21.19 14.67
C VAL A 438 18.13 -21.35 16.09
N THR A 439 19.26 -20.70 16.39
CA THR A 439 19.91 -20.76 17.71
C THR A 439 20.13 -19.36 18.27
N ASP A 440 20.13 -19.24 19.60
CA ASP A 440 20.55 -18.04 20.32
C ASP A 440 22.08 -17.96 20.52
N GLU A 441 22.56 -16.89 21.13
CA GLU A 441 24.00 -16.69 21.46
C GLU A 441 24.57 -17.74 22.43
N ASN A 442 23.72 -18.48 23.17
CA ASN A 442 24.14 -19.58 24.04
C ASN A 442 24.16 -20.94 23.31
N GLY A 443 23.79 -20.98 22.03
CA GLY A 443 23.65 -22.20 21.25
C GLY A 443 22.36 -22.98 21.53
N GLN A 444 21.41 -22.40 22.26
CA GLN A 444 20.09 -23.01 22.49
C GLN A 444 19.27 -22.94 21.21
N THR A 445 18.76 -24.08 20.76
CA THR A 445 17.84 -24.14 19.62
C THR A 445 16.48 -23.57 20.01
N LEU A 446 15.99 -22.61 19.21
CA LEU A 446 14.64 -22.06 19.28
C LEU A 446 13.70 -22.79 18.33
N PHE A 447 14.12 -22.94 17.06
CA PHE A 447 13.32 -23.55 16.00
C PHE A 447 14.10 -24.58 15.22
N SER A 448 13.39 -25.58 14.71
CA SER A 448 13.94 -26.62 13.85
C SER A 448 12.90 -27.04 12.81
N HIS A 449 13.27 -26.99 11.53
CA HIS A 449 12.41 -27.34 10.41
C HIS A 449 13.15 -28.24 9.43
N ASP A 450 12.63 -29.44 9.20
CA ASP A 450 13.08 -30.26 8.07
C ASP A 450 12.65 -29.60 6.76
N VAL A 451 13.59 -29.49 5.82
CA VAL A 451 13.42 -28.81 4.53
C VAL A 451 13.99 -29.64 3.39
N GLU A 452 13.36 -29.51 2.22
CA GLU A 452 13.85 -30.06 0.95
C GLU A 452 14.42 -28.92 0.08
N ALA A 453 15.33 -29.24 -0.83
CA ALA A 453 15.84 -28.28 -1.80
C ALA A 453 14.69 -27.62 -2.58
N GLY A 454 14.73 -26.30 -2.70
CA GLY A 454 13.70 -25.48 -3.34
C GLY A 454 12.58 -25.01 -2.42
N ASP A 455 12.45 -25.55 -1.20
CA ASP A 455 11.50 -25.04 -0.20
C ASP A 455 11.77 -23.56 0.10
N ILE A 456 10.72 -22.84 0.51
CA ILE A 456 10.84 -21.45 0.97
C ILE A 456 10.77 -21.48 2.49
N TRP A 457 11.84 -21.06 3.16
CA TRP A 457 11.85 -20.89 4.61
C TRP A 457 11.86 -19.40 4.95
N ARG A 458 11.11 -18.99 5.98
CA ARG A 458 11.08 -17.60 6.44
C ARG A 458 11.06 -17.48 7.96
N MET A 459 11.49 -16.33 8.46
CA MET A 459 11.36 -15.94 9.87
C MET A 459 10.93 -14.48 10.01
N CYS A 460 10.00 -14.22 10.93
CA CYS A 460 9.47 -12.89 11.22
C CYS A 460 9.83 -12.42 12.65
N GLN A 461 9.60 -11.14 12.90
CA GLN A 461 9.93 -10.46 14.15
C GLN A 461 8.85 -9.44 14.52
N THR A 462 8.33 -9.52 15.73
CA THR A 462 7.30 -8.61 16.23
C THR A 462 7.64 -8.16 17.64
N LYS A 463 8.03 -6.89 17.76
CA LYS A 463 8.56 -6.32 19.00
C LYS A 463 7.43 -6.05 19.99
N ASP A 464 7.75 -6.15 21.28
CA ASP A 464 6.76 -6.02 22.35
C ASP A 464 6.13 -4.62 22.45
N ALA A 465 6.93 -3.57 22.27
CA ALA A 465 6.43 -2.19 22.34
C ALA A 465 5.39 -1.86 21.25
N PRO A 466 5.59 -2.23 19.96
CA PRO A 466 4.53 -2.20 18.96
C PRO A 466 3.24 -2.94 19.35
N ILE A 467 3.33 -4.11 20.00
CA ILE A 467 2.14 -4.88 20.42
C ILE A 467 1.37 -4.12 21.52
N LYS A 468 2.07 -3.56 22.51
CA LYS A 468 1.44 -2.73 23.56
C LYS A 468 0.72 -1.52 22.99
N ASP A 469 1.38 -0.80 22.08
CA ASP A 469 0.79 0.35 21.40
C ASP A 469 -0.45 -0.04 20.56
N TRP A 470 -0.38 -1.17 19.87
CA TRP A 470 -1.50 -1.69 19.08
C TRP A 470 -2.73 -2.03 19.94
N VAL A 471 -2.53 -2.67 21.10
CA VAL A 471 -3.61 -2.94 22.07
C VAL A 471 -4.20 -1.64 22.63
N LYS A 472 -3.35 -0.68 22.99
CA LYS A 472 -3.77 0.65 23.44
C LYS A 472 -4.63 1.35 22.37
N LEU A 473 -4.18 1.36 21.12
CA LEU A 473 -4.90 1.96 20.00
C LEU A 473 -6.27 1.30 19.79
N ALA A 474 -6.35 -0.03 19.87
CA ALA A 474 -7.61 -0.76 19.76
C ALA A 474 -8.63 -0.35 20.84
N VAL A 475 -8.19 -0.23 22.09
CA VAL A 475 -9.05 0.22 23.21
C VAL A 475 -9.50 1.66 23.00
N SER A 476 -8.60 2.56 22.61
CA SER A 476 -8.94 3.96 22.31
C SER A 476 -9.97 4.07 21.20
N ARG A 477 -9.79 3.34 20.09
CA ARG A 477 -10.74 3.35 18.97
C ARG A 477 -12.11 2.75 19.33
N ALA A 478 -12.13 1.66 20.09
CA ALA A 478 -13.38 1.09 20.58
C ALA A 478 -14.16 2.07 21.44
N ARG A 479 -13.47 2.80 22.33
CA ARG A 479 -14.07 3.83 23.19
C ARG A 479 -14.56 5.05 22.40
N GLU A 480 -13.77 5.55 21.46
CA GLU A 480 -14.12 6.73 20.65
C GLU A 480 -15.30 6.47 19.71
N SER A 481 -15.39 5.27 19.14
CA SER A 481 -16.44 4.93 18.17
C SER A 481 -17.68 4.30 18.80
N GLY A 482 -17.54 3.65 19.96
CA GLY A 482 -18.58 2.81 20.56
C GLY A 482 -18.81 1.47 19.84
N ALA A 483 -18.05 1.16 18.78
CA ALA A 483 -18.16 -0.10 18.05
C ALA A 483 -17.42 -1.24 18.76
N PRO A 484 -17.90 -2.50 18.70
CA PRO A 484 -17.15 -3.66 19.14
C PRO A 484 -15.81 -3.77 18.42
N ALA A 485 -14.76 -4.16 19.14
CA ALA A 485 -13.44 -4.42 18.60
C ALA A 485 -13.10 -5.91 18.69
N ILE A 486 -12.76 -6.52 17.56
CA ILE A 486 -12.43 -7.94 17.49
C ILE A 486 -10.96 -8.04 17.10
N PHE A 487 -10.17 -8.71 17.92
CA PHE A 487 -8.81 -9.16 17.59
C PHE A 487 -8.89 -10.42 16.74
N TRP A 488 -8.32 -10.39 15.53
CA TRP A 488 -8.36 -11.50 14.57
C TRP A 488 -7.10 -12.32 14.72
N LEU A 489 -7.13 -13.28 15.64
CA LEU A 489 -5.98 -14.10 16.02
C LEU A 489 -6.40 -15.57 16.06
N ASP A 490 -5.72 -16.41 15.27
CA ASP A 490 -5.96 -17.85 15.23
C ASP A 490 -5.11 -18.56 16.28
N ALA A 491 -5.73 -19.08 17.34
CA ALA A 491 -5.02 -19.83 18.38
C ALA A 491 -4.28 -21.10 17.86
N ASN A 492 -4.59 -21.57 16.65
CA ASN A 492 -3.87 -22.68 16.01
C ASN A 492 -2.58 -22.26 15.30
N ARG A 493 -2.37 -20.95 15.08
CA ARG A 493 -1.09 -20.41 14.61
C ARG A 493 -0.18 -20.16 15.81
N ALA A 494 1.04 -20.65 15.73
CA ALA A 494 1.99 -20.52 16.83
C ALA A 494 2.29 -19.06 17.15
N HIS A 495 2.40 -18.20 16.12
CA HIS A 495 2.61 -16.77 16.27
C HIS A 495 1.42 -16.07 16.93
N ASP A 496 0.21 -16.25 16.36
CA ASP A 496 -1.00 -15.62 16.88
C ASP A 496 -1.28 -16.07 18.32
N ALA A 497 -1.01 -17.33 18.68
CA ALA A 497 -1.13 -17.78 20.07
C ALA A 497 -0.25 -16.95 21.04
N LYS A 498 0.96 -16.56 20.64
CA LYS A 498 1.82 -15.64 21.41
C LYS A 498 1.32 -14.21 21.42
N LEU A 499 0.68 -13.76 20.35
CA LEU A 499 -0.01 -12.47 20.35
C LEU A 499 -1.24 -12.48 21.27
N ILE A 500 -2.03 -13.55 21.31
CA ILE A 500 -3.18 -13.70 22.22
C ILE A 500 -2.72 -13.54 23.68
N GLU A 501 -1.68 -14.26 24.08
CA GLU A 501 -1.09 -14.15 25.44
C GLU A 501 -0.73 -12.69 25.79
N LYS A 502 -0.14 -11.95 24.83
CA LYS A 502 0.24 -10.54 25.00
C LYS A 502 -0.98 -9.61 25.03
N VAL A 503 -1.95 -9.80 24.15
CA VAL A 503 -3.19 -9.02 24.10
C VAL A 503 -3.96 -9.17 25.42
N GLU A 504 -4.18 -10.39 25.89
CA GLU A 504 -4.86 -10.65 27.17
C GLU A 504 -4.12 -10.04 28.37
N THR A 505 -2.79 -9.96 28.29
CA THR A 505 -1.97 -9.30 29.31
C THR A 505 -2.18 -7.78 29.26
N TYR A 506 -2.00 -7.16 28.10
CA TYR A 506 -2.01 -5.70 27.98
C TYR A 506 -3.40 -5.07 28.02
N LEU A 507 -4.46 -5.81 27.70
CA LEU A 507 -5.83 -5.34 27.94
C LEU A 507 -6.11 -5.04 29.41
N LYS A 508 -5.36 -5.65 30.36
CA LYS A 508 -5.49 -5.38 31.80
C LYS A 508 -4.90 -4.03 32.22
N ASP A 509 -4.04 -3.44 31.39
CA ASP A 509 -3.44 -2.13 31.64
C ASP A 509 -4.35 -0.97 31.22
N HIS A 510 -5.53 -1.28 30.67
CA HIS A 510 -6.48 -0.31 30.16
C HIS A 510 -7.86 -0.45 30.79
N ASP A 511 -8.58 0.66 30.89
CA ASP A 511 -10.00 0.61 31.24
C ASP A 511 -10.79 0.07 30.05
N THR A 512 -11.33 -1.14 30.21
CA THR A 512 -12.19 -1.81 29.21
C THR A 512 -13.65 -1.86 29.63
N SER A 513 -14.03 -1.15 30.70
CA SER A 513 -15.41 -1.12 31.17
C SER A 513 -16.35 -0.54 30.09
N GLY A 514 -17.46 -1.25 29.85
CA GLY A 514 -18.45 -0.87 28.83
C GLY A 514 -18.05 -1.10 27.38
N LEU A 515 -16.86 -1.68 27.10
CA LEU A 515 -16.42 -2.02 25.75
C LEU A 515 -16.70 -3.49 25.42
N ASP A 516 -17.11 -3.77 24.17
CA ASP A 516 -17.16 -5.14 23.62
C ASP A 516 -15.84 -5.41 22.89
N ILE A 517 -14.90 -6.06 23.58
CA ILE A 517 -13.61 -6.47 23.04
C ILE A 517 -13.52 -7.99 23.06
N ARG A 518 -13.27 -8.61 21.90
CA ARG A 518 -13.20 -10.07 21.73
C ARG A 518 -11.96 -10.48 20.97
N ILE A 519 -11.52 -11.72 21.17
CA ILE A 519 -10.49 -12.37 20.37
C ILE A 519 -11.13 -13.54 19.63
N LEU A 520 -11.07 -13.55 18.30
CA LEU A 520 -11.66 -14.58 17.45
C LEU A 520 -10.68 -14.96 16.34
N ALA A 521 -10.73 -16.22 15.91
CA ALA A 521 -9.99 -16.64 14.71
C ALA A 521 -10.49 -15.87 13.47
N PRO A 522 -9.64 -15.60 12.46
CA PRO A 522 -9.98 -14.74 11.32
C PRO A 522 -11.29 -15.10 10.60
N VAL A 523 -11.60 -16.39 10.43
CA VAL A 523 -12.86 -16.85 9.81
C VAL A 523 -14.08 -16.49 10.66
N GLU A 524 -14.03 -16.71 11.97
CA GLU A 524 -15.14 -16.40 12.87
C GLU A 524 -15.31 -14.89 13.05
N ALA A 525 -14.20 -14.15 13.13
CA ALA A 525 -14.19 -12.70 13.15
C ALA A 525 -14.82 -12.12 11.88
N MET A 526 -14.47 -12.66 10.70
CA MET A 526 -15.07 -12.27 9.43
C MET A 526 -16.58 -12.52 9.43
N LYS A 527 -17.06 -13.72 9.83
CA LYS A 527 -18.51 -14.02 9.89
C LYS A 527 -19.28 -13.03 10.75
N VAL A 528 -18.78 -12.72 11.95
CA VAL A 528 -19.41 -11.75 12.86
C VAL A 528 -19.44 -10.35 12.23
N SER A 529 -18.33 -9.91 11.64
CA SER A 529 -18.26 -8.62 10.95
C SER A 529 -19.20 -8.55 9.75
N LEU A 530 -19.33 -9.60 8.95
CA LEU A 530 -20.24 -9.67 7.81
C LEU A 530 -21.72 -9.70 8.23
N GLU A 531 -22.04 -10.40 9.31
CA GLU A 531 -23.40 -10.37 9.85
C GLU A 531 -23.79 -8.95 10.31
N ARG A 532 -22.89 -8.28 11.04
CA ARG A 532 -23.11 -6.93 11.56
C ARG A 532 -23.15 -5.88 10.45
N ILE A 533 -22.21 -5.94 9.50
CA ILE A 533 -22.14 -4.96 8.40
C ILE A 533 -23.42 -4.96 7.57
N ARG A 534 -24.03 -6.13 7.34
CA ARG A 534 -25.32 -6.26 6.62
C ARG A 534 -26.51 -5.70 7.41
N LYS A 535 -26.42 -5.60 8.74
CA LYS A 535 -27.42 -4.97 9.61
C LYS A 535 -27.21 -3.45 9.77
N GLY A 536 -26.23 -2.87 9.08
CA GLY A 536 -25.88 -1.45 9.24
C GLY A 536 -25.02 -1.17 10.47
N GLU A 537 -24.47 -2.20 11.11
CA GLU A 537 -23.69 -2.09 12.34
C GLU A 537 -22.18 -2.12 12.06
N ASP A 538 -21.42 -1.33 12.83
CA ASP A 538 -19.97 -1.24 12.66
C ASP A 538 -19.22 -2.26 13.53
N THR A 539 -18.04 -2.71 13.08
CA THR A 539 -17.15 -3.61 13.83
C THR A 539 -15.69 -3.26 13.57
N ILE A 540 -14.91 -2.95 14.61
CA ILE A 540 -13.47 -2.70 14.44
C ILE A 540 -12.75 -4.05 14.28
N SER A 541 -12.02 -4.20 13.19
CA SER A 541 -11.06 -5.29 13.01
C SER A 541 -9.71 -4.89 13.61
N VAL A 542 -9.20 -5.67 14.55
CA VAL A 542 -7.90 -5.44 15.20
C VAL A 542 -6.98 -6.56 14.78
N THR A 543 -6.01 -6.28 13.90
CA THR A 543 -5.31 -7.33 13.15
C THR A 543 -3.80 -7.15 13.09
N GLY A 544 -3.10 -8.23 12.74
CA GLY A 544 -1.72 -8.19 12.26
C GLY A 544 -1.56 -7.39 10.95
N ASN A 545 -0.32 -7.25 10.50
CA ASN A 545 0.14 -6.42 9.41
C ASN A 545 -0.46 -6.82 8.05
N VAL A 546 -0.46 -8.13 7.74
CA VAL A 546 -0.99 -8.62 6.46
C VAL A 546 -2.51 -8.47 6.40
N LEU A 547 -3.23 -8.84 7.46
CA LEU A 547 -4.67 -8.65 7.52
C LEU A 547 -5.07 -7.16 7.53
N ARG A 548 -4.26 -6.25 8.10
CA ARG A 548 -4.48 -4.80 7.96
C ARG A 548 -4.52 -4.44 6.49
N ASP A 549 -3.52 -4.88 5.72
CA ASP A 549 -3.46 -4.63 4.27
C ASP A 549 -4.74 -5.15 3.57
N TYR A 550 -5.10 -6.41 3.81
CA TYR A 550 -6.19 -7.07 3.09
C TYR A 550 -7.56 -6.50 3.44
N LEU A 551 -7.84 -6.30 4.73
CA LEU A 551 -9.16 -5.83 5.18
C LEU A 551 -9.39 -4.35 4.84
N THR A 552 -8.32 -3.56 4.79
CA THR A 552 -8.42 -2.14 4.45
C THR A 552 -8.49 -1.85 2.96
N ASP A 553 -8.36 -2.86 2.11
CA ASP A 553 -8.83 -2.81 0.73
C ASP A 553 -10.20 -3.48 0.58
N LEU A 554 -10.42 -4.64 1.19
CA LEU A 554 -11.66 -5.40 1.10
C LEU A 554 -12.89 -4.59 1.48
N PHE A 555 -12.98 -4.14 2.74
CA PHE A 555 -14.19 -3.47 3.21
C PHE A 555 -14.40 -2.12 2.53
N PRO A 556 -13.39 -1.25 2.38
CA PRO A 556 -13.57 0.01 1.65
C PRO A 556 -13.99 -0.16 0.19
N ILE A 557 -13.54 -1.19 -0.52
CA ILE A 557 -14.02 -1.47 -1.89
C ILE A 557 -15.50 -1.84 -1.89
N MET A 558 -15.98 -2.62 -0.91
CA MET A 558 -17.41 -2.96 -0.80
C MET A 558 -18.26 -1.77 -0.30
N GLU A 559 -17.70 -0.93 0.57
CA GLU A 559 -18.41 0.17 1.21
C GLU A 559 -18.45 1.44 0.35
N LEU A 560 -17.36 1.74 -0.35
CA LEU A 560 -17.10 3.02 -1.00
C LEU A 560 -16.79 2.87 -2.50
N GLY A 561 -16.63 1.63 -2.98
CA GLY A 561 -16.24 1.34 -4.36
C GLY A 561 -14.75 1.55 -4.64
N THR A 562 -13.97 1.94 -3.64
CA THR A 562 -12.53 2.18 -3.70
C THR A 562 -11.93 2.29 -2.30
N SER A 563 -10.68 1.85 -2.14
CA SER A 563 -9.88 2.04 -0.91
C SER A 563 -9.13 3.37 -0.86
N ALA A 564 -9.18 4.18 -1.92
CA ALA A 564 -8.46 5.45 -2.00
C ALA A 564 -9.09 6.58 -1.16
N LYS A 565 -10.33 6.42 -0.69
CA LYS A 565 -11.10 7.45 0.03
C LYS A 565 -11.16 7.20 1.54
N MET A 566 -10.03 6.80 2.12
CA MET A 566 -9.91 6.37 3.51
C MET A 566 -9.00 7.31 4.29
N LEU A 567 -9.26 7.47 5.59
CA LEU A 567 -8.26 7.99 6.52
C LEU A 567 -7.25 6.88 6.80
N SER A 568 -5.97 7.23 6.73
CA SER A 568 -4.85 6.34 7.04
C SER A 568 -3.95 7.05 8.05
N ILE A 569 -4.37 6.98 9.32
CA ILE A 569 -3.69 7.64 10.44
C ILE A 569 -2.70 6.64 11.04
N VAL A 570 -1.53 7.12 11.37
CA VAL A 570 -0.47 6.38 12.05
C VAL A 570 -0.12 7.17 13.31
N PRO A 571 -0.79 6.88 14.45
CA PRO A 571 -0.38 7.42 15.73
C PRO A 571 1.03 6.91 16.03
N LEU A 572 2.01 7.82 16.01
CA LEU A 572 3.41 7.46 16.26
C LEU A 572 3.55 7.09 17.73
N MET A 573 4.35 6.06 18.02
CA MET A 573 4.45 5.47 19.36
C MET A 573 4.87 6.49 20.43
N ASN A 574 5.59 7.54 20.03
CA ASN A 574 6.08 8.59 20.92
C ASN A 574 5.15 9.81 21.02
N GLY A 575 3.94 9.76 20.45
CA GLY A 575 2.88 10.76 20.65
C GLY A 575 2.57 11.63 19.43
N GLY A 576 3.44 11.68 18.44
CA GLY A 576 3.17 12.40 17.18
C GLY A 576 2.17 11.69 16.27
N GLY A 577 1.90 12.28 15.11
CA GLY A 577 1.01 11.73 14.09
C GLY A 577 1.64 11.71 12.69
N LEU A 578 1.43 10.61 11.98
CA LEU A 578 1.68 10.49 10.54
C LEU A 578 0.34 10.24 9.84
N PHE A 579 0.07 10.99 8.77
CA PHE A 579 -1.21 10.98 8.04
C PHE A 579 -0.93 10.66 6.58
N GLU A 580 -1.18 9.40 6.20
CA GLU A 580 -0.99 8.97 4.81
C GLU A 580 -2.21 9.39 3.97
N THR A 581 -1.97 10.06 2.84
CA THR A 581 -3.04 10.60 1.99
C THR A 581 -3.69 9.55 1.10
N GLY A 582 -3.19 8.31 1.09
CA GLY A 582 -3.79 7.22 0.34
C GLY A 582 -2.93 5.95 0.34
N ALA A 583 -3.54 4.83 -0.04
CA ALA A 583 -2.89 3.52 -0.12
C ALA A 583 -2.16 3.24 -1.45
N GLY A 584 -2.42 4.06 -2.48
CA GLY A 584 -1.99 3.83 -3.85
C GLY A 584 -0.56 4.28 -4.16
N GLY A 585 -0.12 4.06 -5.41
CA GLY A 585 1.12 4.61 -5.95
C GLY A 585 0.98 6.05 -6.47
N SER A 586 2.04 6.57 -7.08
CA SER A 586 2.15 7.98 -7.54
C SER A 586 1.60 8.26 -8.96
N ALA A 587 0.96 7.27 -9.58
CA ALA A 587 0.16 7.36 -10.81
C ALA A 587 0.89 7.96 -12.05
N PRO A 588 1.88 7.25 -12.63
CA PRO A 588 2.68 7.74 -13.77
C PRO A 588 1.85 8.11 -15.01
N LYS A 589 0.73 7.41 -15.25
CA LYS A 589 -0.18 7.67 -16.38
C LYS A 589 -0.90 9.03 -16.28
N HIS A 590 -0.97 9.62 -15.08
CA HIS A 590 -1.57 10.94 -14.89
C HIS A 590 -0.58 12.03 -15.33
N VAL A 591 0.71 11.83 -15.06
CA VAL A 591 1.78 12.71 -15.53
C VAL A 591 1.84 12.73 -17.05
N GLN A 592 1.72 11.58 -17.72
CA GLN A 592 1.69 11.51 -19.18
C GLN A 592 0.57 12.38 -19.78
N GLN A 593 -0.67 12.24 -19.28
CA GLN A 593 -1.78 13.09 -19.73
C GLN A 593 -1.52 14.57 -19.43
N PHE A 594 -0.95 14.88 -18.26
CA PHE A 594 -0.60 16.25 -17.93
C PHE A 594 0.42 16.82 -18.92
N LEU A 595 1.51 16.11 -19.22
CA LEU A 595 2.53 16.57 -20.17
C LEU A 595 2.01 16.71 -21.60
N GLU A 596 1.13 15.81 -22.04
CA GLU A 596 0.59 15.80 -23.40
C GLU A 596 -0.56 16.79 -23.61
N GLU A 597 -1.44 16.92 -22.63
CA GLU A 597 -2.74 17.61 -22.76
C GLU A 597 -3.00 18.64 -21.67
N ASN A 598 -2.06 18.86 -20.75
CA ASN A 598 -2.17 19.77 -19.60
C ASN A 598 -3.47 19.55 -18.81
N HIS A 599 -3.82 18.28 -18.58
CA HIS A 599 -4.97 17.87 -17.77
C HIS A 599 -4.52 16.84 -16.73
N LEU A 600 -4.62 17.21 -15.45
CA LEU A 600 -4.22 16.32 -14.35
C LEU A 600 -5.45 15.70 -13.69
N ARG A 601 -5.69 14.40 -13.92
CA ARG A 601 -6.83 13.66 -13.35
C ARG A 601 -6.55 12.99 -11.98
N TRP A 602 -5.54 13.45 -11.25
CA TRP A 602 -5.25 13.00 -9.89
C TRP A 602 -6.32 13.50 -8.92
N ASP A 603 -6.89 12.63 -8.10
CA ASP A 603 -7.90 12.97 -7.10
C ASP A 603 -7.24 13.19 -5.73
N SER A 604 -7.17 14.44 -5.29
CA SER A 604 -6.54 14.84 -4.02
C SER A 604 -7.44 14.67 -2.81
N LEU A 605 -8.60 14.02 -2.91
CA LEU A 605 -9.51 13.83 -1.77
C LEU A 605 -8.80 13.24 -0.55
N GLY A 606 -7.92 12.27 -0.75
CA GLY A 606 -7.15 11.68 0.34
C GLY A 606 -6.19 12.67 1.03
N GLU A 607 -5.67 13.67 0.31
CA GLU A 607 -4.88 14.77 0.89
C GLU A 607 -5.76 15.67 1.76
N PHE A 608 -7.00 15.94 1.33
CA PHE A 608 -7.95 16.76 2.10
C PHE A 608 -8.36 16.07 3.41
N LEU A 609 -8.56 14.75 3.35
CA LEU A 609 -8.90 13.93 4.51
C LEU A 609 -7.73 13.84 5.49
N ALA A 610 -6.51 13.61 4.99
CA ALA A 610 -5.31 13.57 5.82
C ALA A 610 -5.03 14.93 6.49
N LEU A 611 -5.25 16.05 5.78
CA LEU A 611 -5.11 17.39 6.34
C LEU A 611 -6.13 17.64 7.47
N ALA A 612 -7.39 17.23 7.30
CA ALA A 612 -8.39 17.37 8.36
C ALA A 612 -7.99 16.61 9.63
N ALA A 613 -7.49 15.38 9.48
CA ALA A 613 -6.99 14.58 10.61
C ALA A 613 -5.70 15.15 11.23
N SER A 614 -4.79 15.67 10.41
CA SER A 614 -3.57 16.35 10.87
C SER A 614 -3.87 17.59 11.71
N LEU A 615 -4.86 18.39 11.29
CA LEU A 615 -5.33 19.57 12.01
C LEU A 615 -6.05 19.20 13.32
N GLU A 616 -6.84 18.13 13.33
CA GLU A 616 -7.51 17.62 14.53
C GLU A 616 -6.48 17.17 15.58
N HIS A 617 -5.47 16.41 15.13
CA HIS A 617 -4.37 15.96 15.98
C HIS A 617 -3.60 17.16 16.54
N LEU A 618 -3.20 18.10 15.68
CA LEU A 618 -2.48 19.32 16.11
C LEU A 618 -3.30 20.11 17.13
N GLY A 619 -4.59 20.32 16.86
CA GLY A 619 -5.50 21.02 17.76
C GLY A 619 -5.62 20.35 19.12
N SER A 620 -5.60 19.02 19.18
CA SER A 620 -5.67 18.25 20.42
C SER A 620 -4.33 18.23 21.17
N THR A 621 -3.23 18.01 20.45
CA THR A 621 -1.87 17.87 21.02
C THR A 621 -1.31 19.20 21.53
N PHE A 622 -1.57 20.30 20.83
CA PHE A 622 -1.04 21.63 21.17
C PHE A 622 -2.10 22.59 21.75
N ASP A 623 -3.30 22.07 22.05
CA ASP A 623 -4.46 22.86 22.49
C ASP A 623 -4.75 24.09 21.61
N ASN A 624 -4.67 23.91 20.28
CA ASN A 624 -4.93 24.97 19.31
C ASN A 624 -6.42 24.96 18.89
N ALA A 625 -7.20 25.87 19.45
CA ALA A 625 -8.64 25.99 19.15
C ALA A 625 -8.92 26.28 17.65
N ARG A 626 -8.13 27.16 17.01
CA ARG A 626 -8.31 27.47 15.59
C ARG A 626 -8.00 26.26 14.69
N ALA A 627 -7.04 25.42 15.07
CA ALA A 627 -6.77 24.16 14.36
C ALA A 627 -7.96 23.19 14.42
N LYS A 628 -8.65 23.10 15.56
CA LYS A 628 -9.90 22.31 15.70
C LYS A 628 -11.00 22.85 14.79
N ILE A 629 -11.17 24.17 14.73
CA ILE A 629 -12.15 24.82 13.84
C ILE A 629 -11.79 24.55 12.36
N LEU A 630 -10.52 24.73 11.97
CA LEU A 630 -10.03 24.44 10.62
C LEU A 630 -10.29 22.98 10.22
N SER A 631 -10.03 22.03 11.13
CA SER A 631 -10.30 20.60 10.91
C SER A 631 -11.79 20.32 10.70
N ALA A 632 -12.65 20.80 11.61
CA ALA A 632 -14.09 20.55 11.57
C ALA A 632 -14.76 21.20 10.34
N THR A 633 -14.31 22.39 9.95
CA THR A 633 -14.78 23.08 8.74
C THR A 633 -14.29 22.38 7.47
N LEU A 634 -13.06 21.85 7.47
CA LEU A 634 -12.53 21.08 6.33
C LEU A 634 -13.28 19.76 6.14
N ASP A 635 -13.64 19.03 7.20
CA ASP A 635 -14.45 17.80 7.07
C ASP A 635 -15.84 18.09 6.48
N ARG A 636 -16.48 19.21 6.86
CA ARG A 636 -17.76 19.64 6.26
C ARG A 636 -17.58 20.04 4.80
N ALA A 637 -16.51 20.78 4.47
CA ALA A 637 -16.17 21.15 3.11
C ALA A 637 -15.91 19.92 2.23
N ASN A 638 -15.27 18.86 2.76
CA ASN A 638 -15.12 17.58 2.07
C ASN A 638 -16.47 16.92 1.77
N GLY A 639 -17.44 17.06 2.67
CA GLY A 639 -18.83 16.63 2.45
C GLY A 639 -19.50 17.37 1.29
N GLU A 640 -19.43 18.70 1.26
CA GLU A 640 -19.98 19.52 0.17
C GLU A 640 -19.26 19.26 -1.17
N PHE A 641 -17.94 19.09 -1.14
CA PHE A 641 -17.12 18.74 -2.29
C PHE A 641 -17.57 17.44 -2.96
N LEU A 642 -17.84 16.42 -2.14
CA LEU A 642 -18.35 15.13 -2.59
C LEU A 642 -19.78 15.25 -3.13
N ASP A 643 -20.69 15.85 -2.36
CA ASP A 643 -22.11 16.02 -2.75
C ASP A 643 -22.25 16.85 -4.05
N SER A 644 -21.32 17.78 -4.31
CA SER A 644 -21.32 18.64 -5.50
C SER A 644 -20.58 18.04 -6.71
N ASP A 645 -20.07 16.80 -6.59
CA ASP A 645 -19.33 16.07 -7.64
C ASP A 645 -18.19 16.89 -8.27
N LYS A 646 -17.42 17.60 -7.42
CA LYS A 646 -16.30 18.45 -7.83
C LYS A 646 -14.95 17.73 -7.87
N SER A 647 -14.96 16.40 -7.85
CA SER A 647 -13.76 15.59 -8.12
C SER A 647 -13.27 15.79 -9.56
N PRO A 648 -11.95 15.63 -9.80
CA PRO A 648 -11.38 15.71 -11.14
C PRO A 648 -12.05 14.74 -12.11
N LYS A 649 -12.43 15.25 -13.28
CA LYS A 649 -12.91 14.46 -14.38
C LYS A 649 -11.72 13.91 -15.17
N ARG A 650 -11.99 13.06 -16.16
CA ARG A 650 -10.94 12.31 -16.87
C ARG A 650 -10.64 12.86 -18.26
N LYS A 651 -11.48 13.75 -18.77
CA LYS A 651 -11.37 14.28 -20.14
C LYS A 651 -10.91 15.72 -20.13
N VAL A 652 -10.05 16.03 -21.09
CA VAL A 652 -9.59 17.39 -21.36
C VAL A 652 -10.76 18.33 -21.64
N GLY A 653 -10.68 19.55 -21.11
CA GLY A 653 -11.74 20.56 -21.15
C GLY A 653 -12.76 20.46 -20.00
N GLU A 654 -12.76 19.35 -19.25
CA GLU A 654 -13.52 19.20 -18.01
C GLU A 654 -12.67 19.63 -16.80
N LEU A 655 -13.30 19.70 -15.62
CA LEU A 655 -12.64 20.02 -14.36
C LEU A 655 -11.51 19.01 -14.08
N ASP A 656 -10.31 19.48 -13.78
CA ASP A 656 -9.17 18.63 -13.42
C ASP A 656 -8.77 18.84 -11.93
N ASN A 657 -7.63 18.30 -11.53
CA ASN A 657 -7.07 18.41 -10.18
C ASN A 657 -7.04 19.86 -9.64
N ARG A 658 -6.56 20.82 -10.44
CA ARG A 658 -6.46 22.24 -10.04
C ARG A 658 -7.84 22.83 -9.78
N GLY A 659 -8.80 22.47 -10.63
CA GLY A 659 -10.20 22.83 -10.44
C GLY A 659 -10.78 22.28 -9.14
N SER A 660 -10.48 21.02 -8.81
CA SER A 660 -10.93 20.42 -7.56
C SER A 660 -10.37 21.14 -6.32
N HIS A 661 -9.10 21.57 -6.36
CA HIS A 661 -8.48 22.34 -5.27
C HIS A 661 -9.16 23.70 -5.06
N PHE A 662 -9.52 24.38 -6.16
CA PHE A 662 -10.30 25.62 -6.07
C PHE A 662 -11.65 25.40 -5.37
N TYR A 663 -12.40 24.36 -5.74
CA TYR A 663 -13.68 24.08 -5.10
C TYR A 663 -13.53 23.71 -3.63
N LEU A 664 -12.49 22.93 -3.26
CA LEU A 664 -12.18 22.71 -1.85
C LEU A 664 -11.96 24.04 -1.11
N ALA A 665 -11.11 24.93 -1.64
CA ALA A 665 -10.84 26.23 -1.03
C ALA A 665 -12.12 27.08 -0.88
N LEU A 666 -12.99 27.07 -1.89
CA LEU A 666 -14.28 27.76 -1.85
C LEU A 666 -15.18 27.22 -0.75
N TYR A 667 -15.38 25.90 -0.68
CA TYR A 667 -16.25 25.27 0.32
C TYR A 667 -15.68 25.43 1.73
N TRP A 668 -14.37 25.28 1.89
CA TRP A 668 -13.71 25.47 3.18
C TRP A 668 -13.82 26.92 3.67
N ALA A 669 -13.63 27.90 2.78
CA ALA A 669 -13.83 29.31 3.12
C ALA A 669 -15.29 29.60 3.51
N LYS A 670 -16.28 29.00 2.83
CA LYS A 670 -17.71 29.13 3.21
C LYS A 670 -17.98 28.56 4.61
N GLU A 671 -17.46 27.38 4.91
CA GLU A 671 -17.61 26.75 6.23
C GLU A 671 -16.94 27.58 7.35
N LEU A 672 -15.78 28.17 7.07
CA LEU A 672 -15.08 29.09 7.98
C LEU A 672 -15.79 30.44 8.15
N ALA A 673 -16.48 30.92 7.12
CA ALA A 673 -17.34 32.10 7.20
C ALA A 673 -18.68 31.83 7.93
N ALA A 674 -19.12 30.57 7.98
CA ALA A 674 -20.38 30.17 8.60
C ALA A 674 -20.27 29.77 10.08
N GLN A 675 -19.08 29.35 10.54
CA GLN A 675 -18.87 28.96 11.93
C GLN A 675 -19.07 30.14 12.91
N THR A 676 -19.29 29.81 14.19
CA THR A 676 -19.66 30.78 15.24
C THR A 676 -18.73 30.73 16.47
N GLU A 677 -17.64 29.98 16.37
CA GLU A 677 -16.69 29.70 17.45
C GLU A 677 -15.57 30.76 17.53
N ASP A 678 -15.13 31.30 16.38
CA ASP A 678 -14.11 32.36 16.30
C ASP A 678 -14.56 33.49 15.36
N SER A 679 -14.85 34.67 15.93
CA SER A 679 -15.37 35.82 15.16
C SER A 679 -14.35 36.47 14.23
N GLU A 680 -13.06 36.44 14.58
CA GLU A 680 -12.01 37.03 13.73
C GLU A 680 -11.79 36.16 12.50
N LEU A 681 -11.69 34.84 12.72
CA LEU A 681 -11.59 33.86 11.65
C LEU A 681 -12.82 33.93 10.73
N LYS A 682 -14.01 34.06 11.31
CA LYS A 682 -15.26 34.25 10.57
C LYS A 682 -15.19 35.46 9.63
N SER A 683 -14.88 36.64 10.16
CA SER A 683 -14.86 37.88 9.36
C SER A 683 -13.80 37.85 8.26
N LEU A 684 -12.63 37.26 8.52
CA LEU A 684 -11.60 37.06 7.51
C LEU A 684 -12.11 36.18 6.36
N PHE A 685 -12.72 35.04 6.69
CA PHE A 685 -13.18 34.09 5.69
C PHE A 685 -14.49 34.50 5.01
N GLU A 686 -15.30 35.41 5.57
CA GLU A 686 -16.43 36.03 4.87
C GLU A 686 -15.97 36.79 3.60
N GLU A 687 -14.88 37.56 3.68
CA GLU A 687 -14.34 38.24 2.50
C GLU A 687 -13.77 37.26 1.47
N ILE A 688 -13.04 36.24 1.94
CA ILE A 688 -12.44 35.22 1.06
C ILE A 688 -13.52 34.39 0.38
N ALA A 689 -14.51 33.90 1.12
CA ALA A 689 -15.63 33.13 0.56
C ALA A 689 -16.40 33.93 -0.49
N ARG A 690 -16.66 35.21 -0.23
CA ARG A 690 -17.26 36.12 -1.22
C ARG A 690 -16.37 36.31 -2.44
N THR A 691 -15.08 36.58 -2.24
CA THR A 691 -14.12 36.79 -3.34
C THR A 691 -14.04 35.56 -4.25
N LEU A 692 -13.93 34.36 -3.67
CA LEU A 692 -13.88 33.10 -4.42
C LEU A 692 -15.22 32.79 -5.09
N GLY A 693 -16.34 33.02 -4.41
CA GLY A 693 -17.69 32.79 -4.96
C GLY A 693 -18.04 33.73 -6.12
N ASP A 694 -17.81 35.03 -5.97
CA ASP A 694 -18.09 36.03 -7.01
C ASP A 694 -17.24 35.81 -8.28
N ASN A 695 -16.06 35.18 -8.12
CA ASN A 695 -15.13 34.89 -9.22
C ASN A 695 -15.10 33.42 -9.64
N GLU A 696 -16.05 32.58 -9.19
CA GLU A 696 -16.05 31.14 -9.45
C GLU A 696 -15.90 30.83 -10.95
N LYS A 697 -16.74 31.47 -11.79
CA LYS A 697 -16.69 31.26 -13.23
C LYS A 697 -15.35 31.67 -13.83
N THR A 698 -14.84 32.84 -13.47
CA THR A 698 -13.56 33.36 -14.00
C THR A 698 -12.40 32.43 -13.65
N ILE A 699 -12.34 31.95 -12.40
CA ILE A 699 -11.30 31.04 -11.95
C ILE A 699 -11.37 29.72 -12.73
N VAL A 700 -12.56 29.12 -12.86
CA VAL A 700 -12.74 27.87 -13.60
C VAL A 700 -12.39 28.04 -15.09
N ASP A 701 -12.77 29.16 -15.71
CA ASP A 701 -12.42 29.46 -17.09
C ASP A 701 -10.89 29.60 -17.26
N GLU A 702 -10.20 30.29 -16.35
CA GLU A 702 -8.73 30.43 -16.35
C GLU A 702 -8.02 29.07 -16.20
N LEU A 703 -8.50 28.21 -15.29
CA LEU A 703 -7.95 26.87 -15.07
C LEU A 703 -8.18 25.94 -16.27
N ASN A 704 -9.34 26.03 -16.94
CA ASN A 704 -9.65 25.18 -18.09
C ASN A 704 -9.00 25.68 -19.39
N ALA A 705 -8.74 26.99 -19.53
CA ALA A 705 -8.19 27.59 -20.75
C ALA A 705 -6.77 27.12 -21.12
N VAL A 706 -6.02 26.57 -20.15
CA VAL A 706 -4.68 26.02 -20.39
C VAL A 706 -4.67 24.57 -20.84
N GLN A 707 -5.80 23.86 -20.69
CA GLN A 707 -5.92 22.44 -21.06
C GLN A 707 -5.93 22.24 -22.59
N GLY A 708 -5.65 21.01 -23.03
CA GLY A 708 -5.61 20.62 -24.45
C GLY A 708 -4.32 21.01 -25.16
N LYS A 709 -3.29 21.40 -24.40
CA LYS A 709 -1.98 21.80 -24.93
C LYS A 709 -0.89 21.04 -24.19
N PRO A 710 0.18 20.62 -24.88
CA PRO A 710 1.35 20.08 -24.19
C PRO A 710 1.96 21.08 -23.22
N VAL A 711 2.54 20.58 -22.13
CA VAL A 711 3.30 21.36 -21.15
C VAL A 711 4.66 20.72 -20.94
N ASP A 712 5.70 21.54 -20.94
CA ASP A 712 7.08 21.12 -20.73
C ASP A 712 7.57 21.62 -19.37
N ILE A 713 7.79 20.69 -18.44
CA ILE A 713 8.29 20.96 -17.10
C ILE A 713 9.79 20.65 -16.95
N LYS A 714 10.49 20.38 -18.06
CA LYS A 714 11.94 20.12 -18.11
C LYS A 714 12.45 19.01 -17.18
N GLY A 715 11.68 17.94 -17.05
CA GLY A 715 12.06 16.74 -16.32
C GLY A 715 10.86 15.84 -16.07
N TYR A 716 11.11 14.71 -15.41
CA TYR A 716 10.08 13.78 -14.96
C TYR A 716 10.28 13.41 -13.49
N PHE A 717 11.46 12.89 -13.14
CA PHE A 717 11.81 12.56 -11.75
C PHE A 717 12.33 13.77 -10.98
N HIS A 718 12.93 14.73 -11.69
CA HIS A 718 13.46 15.97 -11.13
C HIS A 718 13.08 17.15 -12.07
N PRO A 719 11.80 17.53 -12.13
CA PRO A 719 11.33 18.61 -13.00
C PRO A 719 11.77 19.99 -12.48
N ASN A 720 11.74 20.99 -13.34
CA ASN A 720 12.00 22.37 -12.95
C ASN A 720 10.81 22.92 -12.12
N GLY A 721 11.05 23.24 -10.85
CA GLY A 721 9.99 23.66 -9.92
C GLY A 721 9.27 24.95 -10.31
N GLU A 722 9.94 25.90 -10.96
CA GLU A 722 9.29 27.14 -11.43
C GLU A 722 8.28 26.84 -12.54
N LEU A 723 8.67 26.04 -13.54
CA LEU A 723 7.79 25.63 -14.64
C LEU A 723 6.62 24.78 -14.15
N VAL A 724 6.85 23.89 -13.19
CA VAL A 724 5.75 23.12 -12.57
C VAL A 724 4.79 24.06 -11.83
N SER A 725 5.30 25.00 -11.04
CA SER A 725 4.48 25.99 -10.32
C SER A 725 3.62 26.82 -11.28
N GLU A 726 4.20 27.31 -12.38
CA GLU A 726 3.46 28.06 -13.41
C GLU A 726 2.34 27.22 -14.03
N ALA A 727 2.64 25.96 -14.39
CA ALA A 727 1.66 25.05 -14.99
C ALA A 727 0.55 24.64 -14.01
N MET A 728 0.88 24.49 -12.73
CA MET A 728 -0.06 24.04 -11.69
C MET A 728 -0.87 25.18 -11.07
N ARG A 729 -0.48 26.44 -11.27
CA ARG A 729 -1.17 27.63 -10.73
C ARG A 729 -1.53 28.67 -11.81
N PRO A 730 -2.22 28.29 -12.90
CA PRO A 730 -2.44 29.19 -14.04
C PRO A 730 -3.49 30.28 -13.77
N SER A 731 -4.36 30.12 -12.78
CA SER A 731 -5.39 31.12 -12.45
C SER A 731 -4.81 32.27 -11.64
N LYS A 732 -4.64 33.42 -12.29
CA LYS A 732 -4.21 34.67 -11.65
C LYS A 732 -5.22 35.14 -10.61
N THR A 733 -6.51 34.95 -10.90
CA THR A 733 -7.60 35.36 -10.01
C THR A 733 -7.57 34.58 -8.70
N LEU A 734 -7.39 33.25 -8.76
CA LEU A 734 -7.24 32.41 -7.57
C LEU A 734 -5.97 32.78 -6.77
N ASN A 735 -4.84 32.90 -7.46
CA ASN A 735 -3.56 33.26 -6.80
C ASN A 735 -3.66 34.61 -6.06
N ALA A 736 -4.32 35.61 -6.66
CA ALA A 736 -4.53 36.91 -6.03
C ALA A 736 -5.45 36.83 -4.80
N ALA A 737 -6.48 35.97 -4.82
CA ALA A 737 -7.35 35.75 -3.67
C ALA A 737 -6.59 35.10 -2.50
N LEU A 738 -5.75 34.09 -2.77
CA LEU A 738 -4.93 33.44 -1.74
C LEU A 738 -3.86 34.38 -1.16
N ASN A 739 -3.27 35.27 -1.98
CA ASN A 739 -2.32 36.28 -1.52
C ASN A 739 -2.88 37.23 -0.44
N LYS A 740 -4.20 37.46 -0.41
CA LYS A 740 -4.83 38.22 0.68
C LYS A 740 -4.72 37.52 2.03
N LEU A 741 -4.84 36.19 2.06
CA LEU A 741 -4.68 35.41 3.29
C LEU A 741 -3.24 35.45 3.79
N TYR A 742 -2.25 35.30 2.90
CA TYR A 742 -0.83 35.41 3.25
C TYR A 742 -0.44 36.76 3.86
N GLN A 743 -1.12 37.84 3.49
CA GLN A 743 -0.88 39.17 4.04
C GLN A 743 -1.59 39.40 5.39
N ALA A 744 -2.59 38.56 5.71
CA ALA A 744 -3.40 38.67 6.92
C ALA A 744 -2.91 37.75 8.05
N SER A 745 -2.24 36.64 7.71
CA SER A 745 -1.50 35.74 8.61
C SER A 745 -0.14 36.31 8.97
#